data_AF-A0A948MRC0-F1
#
_entry.id   AF-A0A948MRC0-F1
#
_cell.length_a   1.000
_cell.length_b   1.000
_cell.length_c   1.000
_cell.angle_alpha   90.00
_cell.angle_beta   90.00
_cell.angle_gamma   90.00
#
_symmetry.space_group_name_H-M   'P 1'
#
loop_
_entity.id
_entity.type
_entity.pdbx_description
1 polymer ?
#
loop_
_entity_poly.entity_id
_entity_poly.type
_entity_poly.pdbx_seq_one_letter_code
_entity_poly.pdbx_strand_id
1 'polypeptide(L)'
;MSAPVAAITIKTPLSNVAFTVLSFEAEEQLSTPFRFTATLRASSASVDLASLIGKVVSLVLTAGDKAERCFAGIVAAATQLDADPRGASYRLYIRPALWRLSLASDCRIFQQKTVPEIVQAVLKADGVGLVKNSLSASYDKQDYVVQFDESDFAFVSRLMEQAGIVYFFTHAAAGDTLVLADDSSPFKPIAGPSALNYRQPQGGILQADAVSLLAWTSQMATASVGAGDYSFLIPSTDLTVTAKGKGDSALARYSFPGFYATKSDGEAVAKRQITALEGEASLLVGESACPSLMPGATLSIQGYGDAGVNGKYTLTAVSHLLSEGVYHNRFEALPADTQIRPRPVTPRPRIAGLQTAKVVGKQGEEIWTDKYGRIKLQFPWDRQGKSDENSSCWVRVVQGWAGKGWGHLFVPRIGMEVMVAFVDGDPDRPLVVGALYNAEQTVPATLPGDQTKGMVKTNSSKGGGGFNQLLLDDAKDKELIYLHAQKDMTLDVLNNRTATVTQDEKLTVSKGDRTIEVSAGKETHSVKQTRDVTVTGKETHTNKADFDQTVDGNMSLTVKGNYSLTVQGSITIKATGAVTIESSAGAVTVKAAQSLQTSGMTISNKATTSLTNDGGMSITNTAQGKAALESSGMVTVNGAMVKIN
;
A
#
# COMPACT_ATOMS: atom_id res chain seq x y z
N MET A 1 41.50 -35.01 -52.35
CA MET A 1 41.15 -35.54 -51.01
C MET A 1 39.68 -35.26 -50.79
N SER A 2 38.86 -36.30 -50.61
CA SER A 2 37.44 -36.16 -50.29
C SER A 2 37.28 -35.44 -48.94
N ALA A 3 36.32 -34.51 -48.86
CA ALA A 3 35.96 -33.90 -47.58
C ALA A 3 35.61 -35.02 -46.57
N PRO A 4 36.05 -34.91 -45.30
CA PRO A 4 35.66 -35.88 -44.28
C PRO A 4 34.13 -35.87 -44.16
N VAL A 5 33.50 -37.03 -44.40
CA VAL A 5 32.06 -37.21 -44.19
C VAL A 5 31.79 -37.00 -42.71
N ALA A 6 31.02 -35.97 -42.37
CA ALA A 6 30.63 -35.74 -40.99
C ALA A 6 29.63 -36.84 -40.59
N ALA A 7 29.93 -37.56 -39.51
CA ALA A 7 29.02 -38.55 -38.97
C ALA A 7 28.31 -37.94 -37.75
N ILE A 8 26.98 -38.07 -37.70
CA ILE A 8 26.21 -37.71 -36.52
C ILE A 8 25.52 -38.96 -36.00
N THR A 9 25.64 -39.19 -34.69
CA THR A 9 24.93 -40.29 -34.01
C THR A 9 23.94 -39.71 -33.03
N ILE A 10 22.82 -40.39 -32.82
CA ILE A 10 21.81 -39.99 -31.84
C ILE A 10 21.65 -41.05 -30.77
N LYS A 11 21.57 -40.60 -29.51
CA LYS A 11 21.20 -41.41 -28.35
C LYS A 11 19.79 -41.01 -27.91
N THR A 12 18.94 -42.03 -27.77
CA THR A 12 17.54 -41.88 -27.35
C THR A 12 17.26 -42.81 -26.17
N PRO A 13 16.18 -42.59 -25.39
CA PRO A 13 15.79 -43.53 -24.32
C PRO A 13 15.30 -44.89 -24.86
N LEU A 14 15.04 -45.02 -26.16
CA LEU A 14 14.63 -46.27 -26.80
C LEU A 14 15.85 -47.13 -27.14
N SER A 15 16.28 -47.98 -26.21
CA SER A 15 17.47 -48.84 -26.37
C SER A 15 17.31 -49.95 -27.41
N ASN A 16 16.08 -50.29 -27.79
CA ASN A 16 15.74 -51.34 -28.77
C ASN A 16 15.54 -50.81 -30.20
N VAL A 17 15.68 -49.49 -30.43
CA VAL A 17 15.52 -48.88 -31.76
C VAL A 17 16.82 -48.18 -32.15
N ALA A 18 17.44 -48.64 -33.23
CA ALA A 18 18.57 -47.93 -33.82
C ALA A 18 18.05 -46.83 -34.74
N PHE A 19 18.61 -45.63 -34.61
CA PHE A 19 18.27 -44.48 -35.45
C PHE A 19 19.49 -44.05 -36.28
N THR A 20 19.27 -43.86 -37.57
CA THR A 20 20.21 -43.20 -38.48
C THR A 20 19.74 -41.77 -38.72
N VAL A 21 20.61 -40.80 -38.51
CA VAL A 21 20.28 -39.39 -38.76
C VAL A 21 20.40 -39.10 -40.26
N LEU A 22 19.35 -38.56 -40.86
CA LEU A 22 19.28 -38.19 -42.28
C LEU A 22 19.61 -36.70 -42.48
N SER A 23 19.03 -35.85 -41.62
CA SER A 23 19.34 -34.43 -41.58
C SER A 23 19.24 -33.90 -40.15
N PHE A 24 20.00 -32.85 -39.88
CA PHE A 24 19.98 -32.16 -38.60
C PHE A 24 20.08 -30.65 -38.79
N GLU A 25 19.13 -29.94 -38.22
CA GLU A 25 19.09 -28.48 -38.15
C GLU A 25 19.13 -28.07 -36.68
N ALA A 26 19.98 -27.12 -36.33
CA ALA A 26 20.01 -26.57 -34.98
C ALA A 26 20.19 -25.06 -35.00
N GLU A 27 19.34 -24.35 -34.26
CA GLU A 27 19.42 -22.91 -34.03
C GLU A 27 19.69 -22.65 -32.56
N GLU A 28 20.75 -21.92 -32.27
CA GLU A 28 21.15 -21.52 -30.93
C GLU A 28 21.45 -20.02 -30.91
N GLN A 29 21.02 -19.31 -29.86
CA GLN A 29 21.30 -17.89 -29.69
C GLN A 29 21.36 -17.55 -28.20
N LEU A 30 22.19 -16.56 -27.84
CA LEU A 30 22.22 -16.01 -26.49
C LEU A 30 20.82 -15.52 -26.09
N SER A 31 20.45 -15.83 -24.86
CA SER A 31 19.18 -15.45 -24.23
C SER A 31 17.94 -15.91 -25.01
N THR A 32 18.05 -16.98 -25.79
CA THR A 32 16.93 -17.59 -26.54
C THR A 32 16.95 -19.11 -26.36
N PRO A 33 15.79 -19.79 -26.16
CA PRO A 33 15.75 -21.24 -26.12
C PRO A 33 16.14 -21.84 -27.48
N PHE A 34 17.12 -22.73 -27.51
CA PHE A 34 17.55 -23.37 -28.75
C PHE A 34 16.43 -24.21 -29.39
N ARG A 35 16.54 -24.43 -30.69
CA ARG A 35 15.59 -25.23 -31.47
C ARG A 35 16.35 -26.19 -32.36
N PHE A 36 16.24 -27.49 -32.09
CA PHE A 36 16.80 -28.50 -32.97
C PHE A 36 15.70 -29.31 -33.64
N THR A 37 15.97 -29.72 -34.87
CA THR A 37 15.14 -30.60 -35.69
C THR A 37 16.03 -31.71 -36.25
N ALA A 38 15.74 -32.95 -35.88
CA ALA A 38 16.46 -34.12 -36.39
C ALA A 38 15.51 -34.99 -37.20
N THR A 39 15.84 -35.23 -38.47
CA THR A 39 15.14 -36.23 -39.29
C THR A 39 15.91 -37.53 -39.23
N LEU A 40 15.24 -38.59 -38.80
CA LEU A 40 15.81 -39.89 -38.48
C LEU A 40 15.17 -40.98 -39.33
N ARG A 41 15.90 -42.07 -39.52
CA ARG A 41 15.37 -43.36 -39.98
C ARG A 41 15.52 -44.38 -38.87
N ALA A 42 14.44 -45.06 -38.53
CA ALA A 42 14.48 -46.10 -37.50
C ALA A 42 14.72 -47.48 -38.11
N SER A 43 15.35 -48.38 -37.34
CA SER A 43 15.48 -49.80 -37.68
C SER A 43 14.16 -50.58 -37.57
N SER A 44 13.11 -49.96 -37.01
CA SER A 44 11.77 -50.52 -36.84
C SER A 44 10.74 -49.67 -37.59
N ALA A 45 9.75 -50.33 -38.23
CA ALA A 45 8.63 -49.65 -38.88
C ALA A 45 7.66 -48.98 -37.89
N SER A 46 7.68 -49.41 -36.62
CA SER A 46 6.85 -48.85 -35.55
C SER A 46 7.72 -48.41 -34.38
N VAL A 47 7.64 -47.13 -34.03
CA VAL A 47 8.34 -46.50 -32.89
C VAL A 47 7.29 -45.87 -31.98
N ASP A 48 7.36 -46.15 -30.67
CA ASP A 48 6.52 -45.48 -29.68
C ASP A 48 7.00 -44.03 -29.47
N LEU A 49 6.43 -43.10 -30.24
CA LEU A 49 6.79 -41.69 -30.15
C LEU A 49 6.41 -41.06 -28.80
N ALA A 50 5.36 -41.55 -28.13
CA ALA A 50 4.92 -41.00 -26.86
C ALA A 50 5.99 -41.21 -25.76
N SER A 51 6.70 -42.34 -25.80
CA SER A 51 7.81 -42.63 -24.88
C SER A 51 9.01 -41.67 -25.01
N LEU A 52 9.14 -40.98 -26.15
CA LEU A 52 10.21 -39.99 -26.39
C LEU A 52 9.89 -38.63 -25.79
N ILE A 53 8.60 -38.25 -25.69
CA ILE A 53 8.19 -36.89 -25.32
C ILE A 53 8.68 -36.54 -23.90
N GLY A 54 9.29 -35.35 -23.77
CA GLY A 54 9.87 -34.85 -22.53
C GLY A 54 11.14 -35.57 -22.08
N LYS A 55 11.61 -36.59 -22.81
CA LYS A 55 12.85 -37.30 -22.49
C LYS A 55 14.05 -36.65 -23.16
N VAL A 56 15.21 -36.80 -22.52
CA VAL A 56 16.47 -36.31 -23.06
C VAL A 56 16.92 -37.15 -24.25
N VAL A 57 17.31 -36.48 -25.32
CA VAL A 57 18.03 -37.05 -26.46
C VAL A 57 19.31 -36.26 -26.68
N SER A 58 20.36 -36.92 -27.17
CA SER A 58 21.62 -36.26 -27.53
C SER A 58 22.12 -36.70 -28.89
N LEU A 59 22.53 -35.72 -29.71
CA LEU A 59 23.20 -35.94 -30.98
C LEU A 59 24.67 -35.58 -30.85
N VAL A 60 25.55 -36.47 -31.30
CA VAL A 60 27.00 -36.24 -31.29
C VAL A 60 27.47 -36.17 -32.73
N LEU A 61 27.91 -34.98 -33.14
CA LEU A 61 28.53 -34.70 -34.43
C LEU A 61 30.03 -34.93 -34.33
N THR A 62 30.59 -35.76 -35.20
CA THR A 62 32.03 -35.98 -35.34
C THR A 62 32.51 -35.53 -36.71
N ALA A 63 33.57 -34.73 -36.74
CA ALA A 63 34.24 -34.29 -37.97
C ALA A 63 35.69 -34.84 -37.98
N GLY A 64 35.93 -35.88 -38.79
CA GLY A 64 37.22 -36.60 -38.80
C GLY A 64 37.54 -37.24 -37.45
N ASP A 65 38.83 -37.33 -37.10
CA ASP A 65 39.31 -38.06 -35.91
C ASP A 65 39.33 -37.23 -34.60
N LYS A 66 38.94 -35.94 -34.60
CA LYS A 66 39.33 -35.03 -33.50
C LYS A 66 38.34 -33.94 -33.06
N ALA A 67 37.22 -33.69 -33.75
CA ALA A 67 36.26 -32.67 -33.32
C ALA A 67 34.88 -33.27 -33.08
N GLU A 68 34.47 -33.31 -31.80
CA GLU A 68 33.17 -33.81 -31.35
C GLU A 68 32.33 -32.66 -30.78
N ARG A 69 31.07 -32.56 -31.18
CA ARG A 69 30.09 -31.71 -30.51
C ARG A 69 28.83 -32.46 -30.15
N CYS A 70 28.39 -32.28 -28.91
CA CYS A 70 27.11 -32.76 -28.42
C CYS A 70 26.03 -31.68 -28.58
N PHE A 71 24.84 -32.08 -29.04
CA PHE A 71 23.61 -31.31 -29.03
C PHE A 71 22.59 -32.11 -28.22
N ALA A 72 22.25 -31.64 -27.03
CA ALA A 72 21.37 -32.36 -26.12
C ALA A 72 20.19 -31.49 -25.67
N GLY A 73 19.03 -32.11 -25.50
CA GLY A 73 17.82 -31.45 -25.01
C GLY A 73 16.69 -32.44 -24.84
N ILE A 74 15.49 -31.94 -24.55
CA ILE A 74 14.29 -32.76 -24.41
C ILE A 74 13.48 -32.79 -25.73
N VAL A 75 12.84 -33.91 -26.01
CA VAL A 75 11.92 -34.01 -27.17
C VAL A 75 10.61 -33.28 -26.84
N ALA A 76 10.38 -32.15 -27.49
CA ALA A 76 9.15 -31.36 -27.37
C ALA A 76 8.01 -31.92 -28.24
N ALA A 77 8.36 -32.45 -29.42
CA ALA A 77 7.42 -33.13 -30.30
C ALA A 77 8.15 -34.18 -31.15
N ALA A 78 7.42 -35.20 -31.57
CA ALA A 78 7.91 -36.23 -32.47
C ALA A 78 6.83 -36.56 -33.52
N THR A 79 7.25 -36.72 -34.77
CA THR A 79 6.36 -36.94 -35.91
C THR A 79 6.84 -38.14 -36.73
N GLN A 80 5.95 -39.07 -37.06
CA GLN A 80 6.23 -40.10 -38.06
C GLN A 80 6.02 -39.51 -39.47
N LEU A 81 7.02 -39.69 -40.34
CA LEU A 81 7.00 -39.27 -41.73
C LEU A 81 6.73 -40.48 -42.65
N ASP A 82 6.76 -40.26 -43.96
CA ASP A 82 6.64 -41.32 -44.96
C ASP A 82 7.65 -42.44 -44.75
N ALA A 83 7.24 -43.66 -45.10
CA ALA A 83 8.09 -44.83 -45.13
C ALA A 83 8.51 -45.14 -46.57
N ASP A 84 9.78 -45.50 -46.76
CA ASP A 84 10.28 -46.06 -48.02
C ASP A 84 10.71 -47.53 -47.79
N PRO A 85 11.09 -48.30 -48.83
CA PRO A 85 11.52 -49.70 -48.66
C PRO A 85 12.73 -49.90 -47.72
N ARG A 86 13.43 -48.82 -47.33
CA ARG A 86 14.57 -48.81 -46.41
C ARG A 86 14.16 -48.51 -44.96
N GLY A 87 12.89 -48.22 -44.69
CA GLY A 87 12.33 -48.03 -43.34
C GLY A 87 11.48 -46.77 -43.18
N ALA A 88 10.84 -46.65 -42.02
CA ALA A 88 10.07 -45.46 -41.64
C ALA A 88 10.99 -44.31 -41.19
N SER A 89 10.66 -43.09 -41.62
CA SER A 89 11.34 -41.87 -41.19
C SER A 89 10.57 -41.15 -40.09
N TYR A 90 11.29 -40.42 -39.25
CA TYR A 90 10.74 -39.70 -38.09
C TYR A 90 11.39 -38.33 -37.97
N ARG A 91 10.67 -37.36 -37.43
CA ARG A 91 11.21 -36.03 -37.11
C ARG A 91 11.07 -35.76 -35.62
N LEU A 92 12.16 -35.44 -34.96
CA LEU A 92 12.19 -35.01 -33.57
C LEU A 92 12.42 -33.51 -33.49
N TYR A 93 11.58 -32.83 -32.71
CA TYR A 93 11.74 -31.43 -32.33
C TYR A 93 12.28 -31.37 -30.92
N ILE A 94 13.52 -30.90 -30.78
CA ILE A 94 14.26 -30.93 -29.52
C ILE A 94 14.42 -29.50 -29.01
N ARG A 95 14.21 -29.30 -27.72
CA ARG A 95 14.22 -28.00 -27.04
C ARG A 95 15.01 -28.10 -25.72
N PRO A 96 15.47 -26.98 -25.14
CA PRO A 96 16.06 -26.99 -23.81
C PRO A 96 15.03 -27.37 -22.76
N ALA A 97 15.49 -27.84 -21.60
CA ALA A 97 14.62 -28.04 -20.44
C ALA A 97 13.88 -26.74 -20.05
N LEU A 98 14.52 -25.57 -20.26
CA LEU A 98 13.94 -24.23 -20.05
C LEU A 98 12.64 -24.00 -20.83
N TRP A 99 12.48 -24.60 -22.03
CA TRP A 99 11.29 -24.39 -22.87
C TRP A 99 10.01 -24.88 -22.19
N ARG A 100 10.10 -25.84 -21.26
CA ARG A 100 8.94 -26.37 -20.52
C ARG A 100 8.17 -25.29 -19.78
N LEU A 101 8.86 -24.24 -19.32
CA LEU A 101 8.26 -23.10 -18.63
C LEU A 101 7.32 -22.29 -19.53
N SER A 102 7.34 -22.50 -20.85
CA SER A 102 6.36 -21.89 -21.76
C SER A 102 5.01 -22.60 -21.79
N LEU A 103 4.91 -23.81 -21.20
CA LEU A 103 3.71 -24.64 -21.18
C LEU A 103 2.85 -24.44 -19.93
N ALA A 104 3.34 -23.70 -18.93
CA ALA A 104 2.66 -23.41 -17.68
C ALA A 104 2.66 -21.90 -17.41
N SER A 105 1.62 -21.42 -16.72
CA SER A 105 1.48 -20.04 -16.24
C SER A 105 0.95 -20.05 -14.81
N ASP A 106 1.20 -18.98 -14.07
CA ASP A 106 0.74 -18.83 -12.68
C ASP A 106 0.58 -17.36 -12.29
N CYS A 107 -0.07 -17.14 -11.14
CA CYS A 107 -0.07 -15.86 -10.43
C CYS A 107 0.61 -16.04 -9.06
N ARG A 108 1.76 -15.40 -8.86
CA ARG A 108 2.61 -15.60 -7.67
C ARG A 108 3.23 -14.28 -7.21
N ILE A 109 3.49 -14.20 -5.91
CA ILE A 109 4.14 -13.07 -5.28
C ILE A 109 5.50 -13.52 -4.73
N PHE A 110 6.56 -12.78 -5.07
CA PHE A 110 7.89 -12.92 -4.51
C PHE A 110 8.25 -11.66 -3.74
N GLN A 111 8.74 -11.83 -2.51
CA GLN A 111 9.09 -10.73 -1.62
C GLN A 111 10.47 -10.94 -1.02
N GLN A 112 11.22 -9.85 -0.85
CA GLN A 112 12.52 -9.84 -0.18
C GLN A 112 13.54 -10.81 -0.81
N LYS A 113 13.47 -10.95 -2.14
CA LYS A 113 14.33 -11.81 -2.95
C LYS A 113 14.99 -11.00 -4.06
N THR A 114 16.22 -11.36 -4.37
CA THR A 114 16.93 -10.85 -5.54
C THR A 114 16.38 -11.48 -6.82
N VAL A 115 16.56 -10.83 -7.97
CA VAL A 115 16.14 -11.39 -9.26
C VAL A 115 16.72 -12.81 -9.51
N PRO A 116 18.02 -13.08 -9.29
CA PRO A 116 18.56 -14.43 -9.43
C PRO A 116 17.91 -15.47 -8.51
N GLU A 117 17.57 -15.11 -7.27
CA GLU A 117 16.88 -16.02 -6.34
C GLU A 117 15.46 -16.36 -6.82
N ILE A 118 14.75 -15.39 -7.41
CA ILE A 118 13.41 -15.60 -7.99
C ILE A 118 13.52 -16.53 -9.20
N VAL A 119 14.43 -16.22 -10.14
CA VAL A 119 14.65 -17.03 -11.35
C VAL A 119 14.99 -18.48 -10.98
N GLN A 120 15.92 -18.68 -10.05
CA GLN A 120 16.29 -20.03 -9.59
C GLN A 120 15.13 -20.79 -8.92
N ALA A 121 14.29 -20.09 -8.15
CA ALA A 121 13.14 -20.71 -7.50
C ALA A 121 12.14 -21.25 -8.54
N VAL A 122 11.84 -20.47 -9.59
CA VAL A 122 10.93 -20.87 -10.68
C VAL A 122 11.54 -22.01 -11.50
N LEU A 123 12.80 -21.88 -11.94
CA LEU A 123 13.50 -22.94 -12.69
C LEU A 123 13.51 -24.28 -11.95
N LYS A 124 13.73 -24.25 -10.63
CA LYS A 124 13.73 -25.45 -9.79
C LYS A 124 12.33 -26.06 -9.66
N ALA A 125 11.30 -25.24 -9.49
CA ALA A 125 9.92 -25.70 -9.35
C ALA A 125 9.42 -26.44 -10.60
N ASP A 126 9.81 -25.97 -11.79
CA ASP A 126 9.37 -26.54 -13.07
C ASP A 126 10.29 -27.65 -13.62
N GLY A 127 11.29 -28.06 -12.83
CA GLY A 127 12.14 -29.20 -13.14
C GLY A 127 13.20 -28.94 -14.21
N VAL A 128 13.70 -27.69 -14.32
CA VAL A 128 14.91 -27.38 -15.09
C VAL A 128 16.11 -27.89 -14.29
N GLY A 129 16.59 -29.09 -14.64
CA GLY A 129 17.46 -29.88 -13.78
C GLY A 129 18.92 -29.39 -13.65
N LEU A 130 19.48 -28.74 -14.68
CA LEU A 130 20.89 -28.33 -14.71
C LEU A 130 20.99 -26.82 -14.96
N VAL A 131 21.28 -26.06 -13.90
CA VAL A 131 21.49 -24.61 -13.97
C VAL A 131 22.85 -24.29 -13.37
N LYS A 132 23.69 -23.60 -14.14
CA LYS A 132 24.98 -23.06 -13.69
C LYS A 132 24.88 -21.55 -13.51
N ASN A 133 24.95 -21.11 -12.26
CA ASN A 133 24.99 -19.69 -11.94
C ASN A 133 26.43 -19.16 -12.09
N SER A 134 26.69 -18.31 -13.08
CA SER A 134 27.98 -17.65 -13.33
C SER A 134 27.86 -16.12 -13.28
N LEU A 135 26.99 -15.61 -12.40
CA LEU A 135 26.82 -14.19 -12.14
C LEU A 135 27.93 -13.67 -11.22
N SER A 136 28.50 -12.52 -11.55
CA SER A 136 29.56 -11.85 -10.77
C SER A 136 29.07 -10.59 -10.05
N ALA A 137 27.95 -10.00 -10.48
CA ALA A 137 27.39 -8.80 -9.87
C ALA A 137 26.60 -9.09 -8.58
N SER A 138 26.43 -8.05 -7.76
CA SER A 138 25.48 -8.05 -6.65
C SER A 138 24.11 -7.55 -7.13
N TYR A 139 23.04 -8.20 -6.66
CA TYR A 139 21.66 -7.88 -7.02
C TYR A 139 20.88 -7.49 -5.77
N ASP A 140 20.14 -6.40 -5.84
CA ASP A 140 19.34 -5.95 -4.71
C ASP A 140 18.09 -6.80 -4.53
N LYS A 141 17.70 -6.96 -3.26
CA LYS A 141 16.43 -7.61 -2.90
C LYS A 141 15.29 -6.71 -3.35
N GLN A 142 14.36 -7.32 -4.06
CA GLN A 142 13.14 -6.66 -4.49
C GLN A 142 12.11 -6.77 -3.36
N ASP A 143 11.48 -5.64 -3.03
CA ASP A 143 10.44 -5.61 -1.99
C ASP A 143 9.22 -6.44 -2.39
N TYR A 144 8.83 -6.37 -3.66
CA TYR A 144 7.64 -6.99 -4.21
C TYR A 144 7.79 -7.21 -5.71
N VAL A 145 7.63 -8.45 -6.16
CA VAL A 145 7.63 -8.85 -7.58
C VAL A 145 6.51 -9.85 -7.79
N VAL A 146 5.67 -9.60 -8.78
CA VAL A 146 4.49 -10.39 -9.09
C VAL A 146 4.66 -11.03 -10.45
N GLN A 147 4.47 -12.34 -10.51
CA GLN A 147 4.11 -13.05 -11.74
C GLN A 147 2.58 -12.97 -11.86
N PHE A 148 2.05 -12.40 -12.95
CA PHE A 148 0.60 -12.24 -13.12
C PHE A 148 0.19 -12.62 -14.53
N ASP A 149 -0.57 -13.70 -14.66
CA ASP A 149 -1.17 -14.18 -15.92
C ASP A 149 -0.15 -14.25 -17.08
N GLU A 150 1.05 -14.73 -16.76
CA GLU A 150 2.14 -14.93 -17.71
C GLU A 150 2.77 -16.30 -17.50
N SER A 151 3.36 -16.86 -18.57
CA SER A 151 4.06 -18.14 -18.45
C SER A 151 5.28 -18.02 -17.55
N ASP A 152 5.69 -19.12 -16.91
CA ASP A 152 6.91 -19.13 -16.11
C ASP A 152 8.12 -18.71 -16.95
N PHE A 153 8.12 -19.01 -18.25
CA PHE A 153 9.18 -18.63 -19.18
C PHE A 153 9.20 -17.12 -19.43
N ALA A 154 8.03 -16.52 -19.70
CA ALA A 154 7.92 -15.07 -19.86
C ALA A 154 8.37 -14.34 -18.58
N PHE A 155 7.94 -14.83 -17.42
CA PHE A 155 8.32 -14.27 -16.13
C PHE A 155 9.83 -14.27 -15.88
N VAL A 156 10.50 -15.42 -16.02
CA VAL A 156 11.96 -15.46 -15.81
C VAL A 156 12.71 -14.69 -16.89
N SER A 157 12.20 -14.66 -18.13
CA SER A 157 12.85 -13.95 -19.24
C SER A 157 12.83 -12.44 -19.02
N ARG A 158 11.67 -11.83 -18.73
CA ARG A 158 11.59 -10.38 -18.46
C ARG A 158 12.43 -9.95 -17.25
N LEU A 159 12.55 -10.82 -16.24
CA LEU A 159 13.37 -10.54 -15.06
C LEU A 159 14.86 -10.60 -15.38
N MET A 160 15.31 -11.62 -16.13
CA MET A 160 16.69 -11.70 -16.62
C MET A 160 17.03 -10.52 -17.52
N GLU A 161 16.12 -10.16 -18.43
CA GLU A 161 16.26 -8.99 -19.32
C GLU A 161 16.43 -7.68 -18.53
N GLN A 162 15.58 -7.43 -17.52
CA GLN A 162 15.66 -6.24 -16.66
C GLN A 162 16.97 -6.19 -15.86
N ALA A 163 17.40 -7.35 -15.35
CA ALA A 163 18.62 -7.49 -14.54
C ALA A 163 19.90 -7.47 -15.40
N GLY A 164 19.78 -7.59 -16.73
CA GLY A 164 20.92 -7.67 -17.65
C GLY A 164 21.61 -9.03 -17.65
N ILE A 165 20.91 -10.07 -17.23
CA ILE A 165 21.40 -11.45 -17.20
C ILE A 165 21.19 -12.06 -18.59
N VAL A 166 22.27 -12.45 -19.24
CA VAL A 166 22.22 -13.29 -20.44
C VAL A 166 22.24 -14.76 -20.02
N TYR A 167 21.69 -15.62 -20.88
CA TYR A 167 21.84 -17.05 -20.71
C TYR A 167 22.25 -17.77 -22.00
N PHE A 168 22.85 -18.93 -21.86
CA PHE A 168 23.20 -19.83 -22.96
C PHE A 168 23.21 -21.28 -22.46
N PHE A 169 23.46 -22.22 -23.37
CA PHE A 169 23.41 -23.65 -23.06
C PHE A 169 24.75 -24.31 -23.30
N THR A 170 25.14 -25.21 -22.41
CA THR A 170 26.20 -26.18 -22.67
C THR A 170 25.60 -27.58 -22.71
N HIS A 171 26.06 -28.42 -23.62
CA HIS A 171 25.46 -29.73 -23.86
C HIS A 171 26.39 -30.86 -23.42
N ALA A 172 25.81 -31.85 -22.75
CA ALA A 172 26.42 -33.14 -22.46
C ALA A 172 25.46 -34.26 -22.86
N ALA A 173 25.95 -35.50 -22.96
CA ALA A 173 25.09 -36.63 -23.34
C ALA A 173 23.86 -36.81 -22.41
N ALA A 174 23.97 -36.35 -21.16
CA ALA A 174 22.91 -36.40 -20.15
C ALA A 174 21.87 -35.27 -20.26
N GLY A 175 22.10 -34.23 -21.07
CA GLY A 175 21.17 -33.10 -21.25
C GLY A 175 21.85 -31.74 -21.46
N ASP A 176 21.03 -30.70 -21.58
CA ASP A 176 21.46 -29.31 -21.58
C ASP A 176 21.65 -28.75 -20.16
N THR A 177 22.62 -27.86 -20.00
CA THR A 177 22.81 -27.03 -18.80
C THR A 177 22.59 -25.57 -19.16
N LEU A 178 21.65 -24.91 -18.50
CA LEU A 178 21.42 -23.48 -18.59
C LEU A 178 22.52 -22.73 -17.84
N VAL A 179 23.28 -21.88 -18.50
CA VAL A 179 24.32 -21.04 -17.89
C VAL A 179 23.82 -19.61 -17.82
N LEU A 180 23.75 -19.04 -16.61
CA LEU A 180 23.39 -17.63 -16.38
C LEU A 180 24.67 -16.79 -16.24
N ALA A 181 24.75 -15.65 -16.91
CA ALA A 181 25.90 -14.78 -16.92
C ALA A 181 25.51 -13.30 -16.97
N ASP A 182 26.31 -12.44 -16.34
CA ASP A 182 26.18 -10.97 -16.39
C ASP A 182 27.49 -10.29 -16.83
N ASP A 183 28.51 -11.07 -17.17
CA ASP A 183 29.73 -10.65 -17.85
C ASP A 183 30.25 -11.76 -18.80
N SER A 184 31.41 -11.53 -19.42
CA SER A 184 32.02 -12.46 -20.38
C SER A 184 32.93 -13.53 -19.76
N SER A 185 33.12 -13.55 -18.44
CA SER A 185 33.98 -14.54 -17.76
C SER A 185 33.57 -16.02 -17.96
N PRO A 186 32.27 -16.38 -18.11
CA PRO A 186 31.90 -17.77 -18.40
C PRO A 186 32.09 -18.12 -19.89
N PHE A 187 32.38 -17.17 -20.77
CA PHE A 187 32.59 -17.46 -22.19
C PHE A 187 33.98 -18.07 -22.42
N LYS A 188 34.00 -19.32 -22.85
CA LYS A 188 35.23 -20.10 -23.06
C LYS A 188 35.58 -20.18 -24.54
N PRO A 189 36.86 -20.31 -24.92
CA PRO A 189 37.24 -20.59 -26.30
C PRO A 189 36.54 -21.85 -26.83
N ILE A 190 36.22 -21.86 -28.13
CA ILE A 190 35.70 -23.05 -28.80
C ILE A 190 36.64 -24.25 -28.58
N ALA A 191 36.08 -25.45 -28.49
CA ALA A 191 36.86 -26.68 -28.44
C ALA A 191 37.52 -26.93 -29.82
N GLY A 192 38.79 -27.33 -29.85
CA GLY A 192 39.52 -27.59 -31.10
C GLY A 192 40.53 -26.49 -31.43
N PRO A 193 40.54 -25.94 -32.66
CA PRO A 193 41.60 -25.01 -33.08
C PRO A 193 41.55 -23.68 -32.30
N SER A 194 42.72 -23.16 -31.94
CA SER A 194 42.85 -21.89 -31.19
C SER A 194 42.46 -20.65 -32.00
N ALA A 195 42.47 -20.76 -33.34
CA ALA A 195 41.98 -19.77 -34.28
C ALA A 195 41.47 -20.47 -35.54
N LEU A 196 40.46 -19.89 -36.19
CA LEU A 196 40.02 -20.30 -37.52
C LEU A 196 40.60 -19.35 -38.58
N ASN A 197 41.20 -19.92 -39.61
CA ASN A 197 41.72 -19.14 -40.73
C ASN A 197 40.59 -18.83 -41.71
N TYR A 198 40.53 -17.60 -42.21
CA TYR A 198 39.70 -17.28 -43.37
C TYR A 198 40.28 -17.95 -44.61
N ARG A 199 39.50 -18.80 -45.27
CA ARG A 199 39.87 -19.47 -46.52
C ARG A 199 38.67 -19.49 -47.43
N GLN A 200 38.77 -18.87 -48.61
CA GLN A 200 37.73 -19.03 -49.62
C GLN A 200 37.68 -20.50 -50.08
N PRO A 201 36.48 -21.11 -50.13
CA PRO A 201 36.35 -22.51 -50.51
C PRO A 201 36.76 -22.71 -51.97
N GLN A 202 37.91 -23.35 -52.19
CA GLN A 202 38.37 -23.76 -53.53
C GLN A 202 37.72 -25.09 -53.90
N GLY A 203 36.97 -25.12 -55.01
CA GLY A 203 36.27 -26.32 -55.48
C GLY A 203 35.13 -26.79 -54.58
N GLY A 204 34.56 -25.91 -53.74
CA GLY A 204 33.39 -26.21 -52.89
C GLY A 204 33.70 -27.03 -51.62
N ILE A 205 34.98 -27.26 -51.30
CA ILE A 205 35.38 -28.03 -50.11
C ILE A 205 35.45 -27.10 -48.89
N LEU A 206 34.58 -27.33 -47.91
CA LEU A 206 34.65 -26.69 -46.59
C LEU A 206 35.63 -27.43 -45.69
N GLN A 207 36.36 -26.69 -44.86
CA GLN A 207 37.33 -27.25 -43.91
C GLN A 207 36.91 -26.94 -42.47
N ALA A 208 37.02 -27.93 -41.58
CA ALA A 208 36.58 -27.81 -40.19
C ALA A 208 37.45 -26.84 -39.34
N ASP A 209 38.64 -26.47 -39.83
CA ASP A 209 39.59 -25.53 -39.23
C ASP A 209 39.56 -24.13 -39.87
N ALA A 210 38.57 -23.84 -40.72
CA ALA A 210 38.49 -22.59 -41.47
C ALA A 210 37.10 -21.94 -41.45
N VAL A 211 37.09 -20.62 -41.62
CA VAL A 211 35.89 -19.84 -41.94
C VAL A 211 35.87 -19.61 -43.45
N SER A 212 34.77 -19.96 -44.10
CA SER A 212 34.60 -19.88 -45.56
C SER A 212 34.05 -18.54 -46.04
N LEU A 213 33.28 -17.85 -45.18
CA LEU A 213 32.69 -16.55 -45.47
C LEU A 213 32.75 -15.67 -44.22
N LEU A 214 33.07 -14.39 -44.41
CA LEU A 214 32.98 -13.35 -43.39
C LEU A 214 32.29 -12.12 -43.98
N ALA A 215 31.33 -11.58 -43.25
CA ALA A 215 30.64 -10.35 -43.56
C ALA A 215 30.57 -9.47 -42.30
N TRP A 216 31.03 -8.23 -42.41
CA TRP A 216 30.98 -7.26 -41.34
C TRP A 216 29.82 -6.29 -41.57
N THR A 217 28.95 -6.14 -40.57
CA THR A 217 27.81 -5.21 -40.61
C THR A 217 27.99 -4.14 -39.55
N SER A 218 27.86 -2.87 -39.95
CA SER A 218 27.71 -1.73 -39.04
C SER A 218 26.36 -1.07 -39.27
N GLN A 219 25.63 -0.79 -38.20
CA GLN A 219 24.28 -0.22 -38.27
C GLN A 219 24.11 0.97 -37.32
N MET A 220 23.10 1.81 -37.60
CA MET A 220 22.79 2.96 -36.76
C MET A 220 22.40 2.50 -35.34
N ALA A 221 22.96 3.18 -34.33
CA ALA A 221 22.67 2.92 -32.93
C ALA A 221 21.91 4.09 -32.29
N THR A 222 21.23 3.82 -31.17
CA THR A 222 20.67 4.86 -30.31
C THR A 222 21.82 5.60 -29.60
N ALA A 223 21.75 6.93 -29.47
CA ALA A 223 22.78 7.73 -28.79
C ALA A 223 22.55 7.91 -27.30
N SER A 224 21.30 7.80 -26.83
CA SER A 224 21.03 7.86 -25.41
C SER A 224 19.75 7.14 -25.02
N VAL A 225 19.75 6.61 -23.82
CA VAL A 225 18.58 6.05 -23.15
C VAL A 225 18.38 6.79 -21.85
N GLY A 226 17.23 7.44 -21.70
CA GLY A 226 16.79 8.07 -20.47
C GLY A 226 15.59 7.36 -19.86
N ALA A 227 15.44 7.49 -18.55
CA ALA A 227 14.27 7.01 -17.83
C ALA A 227 13.92 7.94 -16.66
N GLY A 228 12.66 7.90 -16.23
CA GLY A 228 12.18 8.57 -15.04
C GLY A 228 11.31 7.64 -14.19
N ASP A 229 11.24 7.89 -12.89
CA ASP A 229 10.32 7.20 -11.98
C ASP A 229 9.92 8.13 -10.83
N TYR A 230 8.98 7.69 -9.98
CA TYR A 230 8.54 8.42 -8.80
C TYR A 230 8.57 7.54 -7.55
N SER A 231 9.15 8.08 -6.47
CA SER A 231 9.12 7.44 -5.16
C SER A 231 8.51 8.37 -4.11
N PHE A 232 7.42 7.92 -3.48
CA PHE A 232 6.75 8.68 -2.42
C PHE A 232 7.59 8.78 -1.14
N LEU A 233 8.63 7.96 -1.00
CA LEU A 233 9.57 8.02 0.13
C LEU A 233 10.53 9.21 0.01
N ILE A 234 10.80 9.65 -1.23
CA ILE A 234 11.71 10.76 -1.56
C ILE A 234 11.07 11.66 -2.64
N PRO A 235 9.88 12.24 -2.38
CA PRO A 235 9.01 12.81 -3.41
C PRO A 235 9.56 14.05 -4.12
N SER A 236 10.58 14.70 -3.56
CA SER A 236 11.26 15.87 -4.14
C SER A 236 12.54 15.51 -4.91
N THR A 237 12.98 14.26 -4.89
CA THR A 237 14.21 13.84 -5.55
C THR A 237 13.96 13.62 -7.04
N ASP A 238 14.76 14.26 -7.90
CA ASP A 238 14.74 14.01 -9.34
C ASP A 238 15.41 12.66 -9.67
N LEU A 239 14.55 11.70 -9.98
CA LEU A 239 14.90 10.34 -10.38
C LEU A 239 15.12 10.19 -11.89
N THR A 240 15.15 11.28 -12.65
CA THR A 240 15.50 11.24 -14.07
C THR A 240 16.97 10.89 -14.27
N VAL A 241 17.24 9.95 -15.16
CA VAL A 241 18.57 9.45 -15.51
C VAL A 241 18.75 9.42 -17.01
N THR A 242 19.99 9.45 -17.48
CA THR A 242 20.33 9.29 -18.91
C THR A 242 21.69 8.63 -19.05
N ALA A 243 21.74 7.55 -19.83
CA ALA A 243 22.99 6.92 -20.25
C ALA A 243 23.27 7.28 -21.71
N LYS A 244 24.52 7.65 -22.00
CA LYS A 244 24.97 7.96 -23.36
C LYS A 244 25.59 6.73 -24.01
N GLY A 245 25.38 6.59 -25.31
CA GLY A 245 26.02 5.63 -26.19
C GLY A 245 26.75 6.30 -27.36
N LYS A 246 27.07 5.50 -28.37
CA LYS A 246 27.90 5.84 -29.54
C LYS A 246 27.09 6.20 -30.79
N GLY A 247 25.76 6.18 -30.71
CA GLY A 247 24.86 6.51 -31.84
C GLY A 247 24.83 7.99 -32.22
N ASP A 248 23.99 8.33 -33.20
CA ASP A 248 23.70 9.71 -33.61
C ASP A 248 22.96 10.47 -32.49
N SER A 249 23.49 11.63 -32.07
CA SER A 249 22.98 12.42 -30.95
C SER A 249 21.52 12.85 -31.08
N ALA A 250 20.93 12.82 -32.29
CA ALA A 250 19.51 13.06 -32.53
C ALA A 250 18.61 11.89 -32.10
N LEU A 251 19.14 10.69 -31.89
CA LEU A 251 18.39 9.47 -31.62
C LEU A 251 18.44 9.10 -30.13
N ALA A 252 17.42 9.54 -29.38
CA ALA A 252 17.26 9.26 -27.96
C ALA A 252 16.01 8.41 -27.69
N ARG A 253 16.10 7.52 -26.70
CA ARG A 253 14.94 6.81 -26.12
C ARG A 253 14.68 7.35 -24.73
N TYR A 254 13.40 7.51 -24.37
CA TYR A 254 12.98 7.87 -23.02
C TYR A 254 11.80 7.01 -22.57
N SER A 255 11.81 6.55 -21.32
CA SER A 255 10.72 5.73 -20.76
C SER A 255 10.28 6.20 -19.36
N PHE A 256 8.97 6.12 -19.10
CA PHE A 256 8.36 6.25 -17.78
C PHE A 256 7.23 5.21 -17.64
N PRO A 257 7.12 4.48 -16.52
CA PRO A 257 8.09 4.44 -15.42
C PRO A 257 9.36 3.66 -15.79
N GLY A 258 10.46 3.95 -15.09
CA GLY A 258 11.75 3.30 -15.27
C GLY A 258 11.95 2.00 -14.45
N PHE A 259 11.03 1.72 -13.53
CA PHE A 259 11.01 0.55 -12.63
C PHE A 259 12.20 0.49 -11.67
N TYR A 260 12.48 1.61 -10.99
CA TYR A 260 13.52 1.71 -9.97
C TYR A 260 13.14 2.66 -8.82
N ALA A 261 13.73 2.45 -7.64
CA ALA A 261 13.43 3.22 -6.44
C ALA A 261 14.47 4.32 -6.15
N THR A 262 15.70 4.17 -6.64
CA THR A 262 16.80 5.10 -6.41
C THR A 262 17.43 5.57 -7.72
N LYS A 263 18.15 6.69 -7.68
CA LYS A 263 18.80 7.25 -8.87
C LYS A 263 19.93 6.34 -9.40
N SER A 264 20.70 5.71 -8.52
CA SER A 264 21.77 4.77 -8.90
C SER A 264 21.22 3.55 -9.63
N ASP A 265 20.08 3.03 -9.19
CA ASP A 265 19.42 1.90 -9.86
C ASP A 265 18.95 2.29 -11.26
N GLY A 266 18.40 3.50 -11.40
CA GLY A 266 18.02 4.08 -12.68
C GLY A 266 19.21 4.21 -13.64
N GLU A 267 20.35 4.72 -13.16
CA GLU A 267 21.59 4.81 -13.95
C GLU A 267 22.04 3.43 -14.44
N ALA A 268 21.94 2.40 -13.59
CA ALA A 268 22.26 1.03 -13.95
C ALA A 268 21.28 0.46 -14.99
N VAL A 269 19.97 0.74 -14.87
CA VAL A 269 18.95 0.36 -15.87
C VAL A 269 19.24 1.01 -17.22
N ALA A 270 19.43 2.34 -17.25
CA ALA A 270 19.71 3.07 -18.48
C ALA A 270 21.01 2.57 -19.14
N LYS A 271 22.05 2.30 -18.34
CA LYS A 271 23.32 1.74 -18.82
C LYS A 271 23.13 0.35 -19.44
N ARG A 272 22.39 -0.56 -18.80
CA ARG A 272 22.10 -1.89 -19.37
C ARG A 272 21.36 -1.80 -20.70
N GLN A 273 20.37 -0.92 -20.80
CA GLN A 273 19.57 -0.74 -22.01
C GLN A 273 20.39 -0.15 -23.17
N ILE A 274 21.19 0.89 -22.93
CA ILE A 274 22.05 1.44 -24.00
C ILE A 274 23.09 0.41 -24.45
N THR A 275 23.71 -0.33 -23.53
CA THR A 275 24.66 -1.40 -23.87
C THR A 275 24.01 -2.50 -24.71
N ALA A 276 22.77 -2.90 -24.41
CA ALA A 276 22.04 -3.89 -25.23
C ALA A 276 21.79 -3.39 -26.66
N LEU A 277 21.48 -2.10 -26.84
CA LEU A 277 21.24 -1.50 -28.16
C LEU A 277 22.54 -1.28 -28.95
N GLU A 278 23.62 -0.91 -28.27
CA GLU A 278 24.93 -0.72 -28.90
C GLU A 278 25.58 -2.03 -29.31
N GLY A 279 25.35 -3.10 -28.54
CA GLY A 279 25.87 -4.43 -28.87
C GLY A 279 25.39 -4.94 -30.22
N GLU A 280 24.26 -4.45 -30.72
CA GLU A 280 23.76 -4.78 -32.06
C GLU A 280 24.42 -3.95 -33.16
N ALA A 281 25.03 -2.81 -32.84
CA ALA A 281 25.49 -1.83 -33.84
C ALA A 281 26.65 -2.32 -34.72
N SER A 282 27.35 -3.38 -34.32
CA SER A 282 28.45 -3.98 -35.08
C SER A 282 28.41 -5.49 -34.96
N LEU A 283 28.13 -6.18 -36.06
CA LEU A 283 27.90 -7.62 -36.09
C LEU A 283 28.79 -8.28 -37.14
N LEU A 284 29.52 -9.31 -36.75
CA LEU A 284 30.22 -10.19 -37.66
C LEU A 284 29.35 -11.40 -37.97
N VAL A 285 29.11 -11.66 -39.25
CA VAL A 285 28.48 -12.89 -39.74
C VAL A 285 29.54 -13.74 -40.41
N GLY A 286 29.56 -15.04 -40.15
CA GLY A 286 30.45 -15.96 -40.85
C GLY A 286 29.84 -17.32 -41.12
N GLU A 287 30.48 -18.07 -42.01
CA GLU A 287 30.14 -19.46 -42.32
C GLU A 287 31.36 -20.36 -42.12
N SER A 288 31.15 -21.57 -41.59
CA SER A 288 32.23 -22.53 -41.38
C SER A 288 31.75 -23.98 -41.44
N ALA A 289 32.69 -24.93 -41.43
CA ALA A 289 32.42 -26.33 -41.12
C ALA A 289 32.97 -26.75 -39.74
N CYS A 290 33.30 -25.79 -38.87
CA CYS A 290 33.82 -26.08 -37.54
C CYS A 290 32.68 -26.53 -36.60
N PRO A 291 32.65 -27.79 -36.14
CA PRO A 291 31.52 -28.29 -35.36
C PRO A 291 31.40 -27.61 -34.00
N SER A 292 32.47 -27.07 -33.43
CA SER A 292 32.53 -26.59 -32.04
C SER A 292 31.93 -25.20 -31.77
N LEU A 293 31.39 -24.51 -32.79
CA LEU A 293 30.91 -23.13 -32.66
C LEU A 293 29.57 -23.04 -31.91
N MET A 294 29.52 -22.52 -30.69
CA MET A 294 28.28 -22.37 -29.92
C MET A 294 28.12 -20.94 -29.35
N PRO A 295 26.90 -20.44 -29.13
CA PRO A 295 26.70 -19.18 -28.43
C PRO A 295 27.33 -19.21 -27.04
N GLY A 296 27.93 -18.09 -26.63
CA GLY A 296 28.66 -18.00 -25.36
C GLY A 296 30.05 -18.66 -25.40
N ALA A 297 30.54 -19.07 -26.57
CA ALA A 297 31.96 -19.39 -26.79
C ALA A 297 32.70 -18.24 -27.47
N THR A 298 34.03 -18.23 -27.33
CA THR A 298 34.92 -17.27 -28.01
C THR A 298 35.70 -17.94 -29.14
N LEU A 299 35.90 -17.20 -30.23
CA LEU A 299 36.58 -17.62 -31.44
C LEU A 299 37.63 -16.57 -31.83
N SER A 300 38.81 -17.00 -32.28
CA SER A 300 39.77 -16.10 -32.93
C SER A 300 39.75 -16.29 -34.44
N ILE A 301 39.70 -15.21 -35.20
CA ILE A 301 39.74 -15.22 -36.68
C ILE A 301 41.06 -14.64 -37.16
N GLN A 302 41.67 -15.28 -38.15
CA GLN A 302 42.94 -14.87 -38.75
C GLN A 302 42.92 -15.01 -40.28
N GLY A 303 43.83 -14.31 -40.97
CA GLY A 303 44.02 -14.45 -42.42
C GLY A 303 42.97 -13.75 -43.28
N TYR A 304 42.09 -12.92 -42.70
CA TYR A 304 41.21 -12.05 -43.47
C TYR A 304 41.99 -10.84 -43.99
N GLY A 305 41.68 -10.37 -45.20
CA GLY A 305 42.44 -9.30 -45.88
C GLY A 305 42.42 -7.95 -45.16
N ASP A 306 41.35 -7.66 -44.42
CA ASP A 306 41.27 -6.49 -43.53
C ASP A 306 41.76 -6.85 -42.13
N ALA A 307 42.85 -6.21 -41.69
CA ALA A 307 43.46 -6.40 -40.38
C ALA A 307 42.47 -6.15 -39.22
N GLY A 308 41.51 -5.23 -39.39
CA GLY A 308 40.53 -4.88 -38.34
C GLY A 308 39.52 -5.99 -38.03
N VAL A 309 39.32 -6.94 -38.97
CA VAL A 309 38.42 -8.09 -38.78
C VAL A 309 39.16 -9.27 -38.13
N ASN A 310 40.49 -9.29 -38.15
CA ASN A 310 41.26 -10.34 -37.50
C ASN A 310 41.31 -10.08 -35.99
N GLY A 311 40.84 -11.02 -35.17
CA GLY A 311 40.71 -10.76 -33.75
C GLY A 311 39.89 -11.81 -33.00
N LYS A 312 39.57 -11.50 -31.75
CA LYS A 312 38.76 -12.33 -30.86
C LYS A 312 37.31 -11.89 -30.89
N TYR A 313 36.42 -12.85 -30.97
CA TYR A 313 34.98 -12.66 -31.05
C TYR A 313 34.25 -13.55 -30.06
N THR A 314 33.09 -13.09 -29.59
CA THR A 314 32.13 -13.86 -28.82
C THR A 314 30.97 -14.24 -29.73
N LEU A 315 30.68 -15.52 -29.84
CA LEU A 315 29.57 -16.04 -30.63
C LEU A 315 28.24 -15.74 -29.94
N THR A 316 27.32 -15.10 -30.66
CA THR A 316 26.00 -14.71 -30.16
C THR A 316 24.87 -15.56 -30.71
N ALA A 317 25.00 -16.06 -31.94
CA ALA A 317 24.07 -17.01 -32.54
C ALA A 317 24.81 -17.99 -33.46
N VAL A 318 24.34 -19.23 -33.55
CA VAL A 318 24.86 -20.22 -34.49
C VAL A 318 23.71 -21.08 -35.03
N SER A 319 23.66 -21.20 -36.34
CA SER A 319 22.76 -22.09 -37.08
C SER A 319 23.59 -23.21 -37.69
N HIS A 320 23.23 -24.46 -37.40
CA HIS A 320 23.88 -25.67 -37.87
C HIS A 320 22.98 -26.40 -38.85
N LEU A 321 23.57 -26.87 -39.95
CA LEU A 321 22.88 -27.70 -40.93
C LEU A 321 23.77 -28.86 -41.34
N LEU A 322 23.26 -30.07 -41.12
CA LEU A 322 23.77 -31.31 -41.70
C LEU A 322 22.71 -31.84 -42.67
N SER A 323 23.07 -31.89 -43.95
CA SER A 323 22.25 -32.48 -45.00
C SER A 323 23.13 -33.32 -45.92
N GLU A 324 22.66 -34.50 -46.32
CA GLU A 324 23.38 -35.40 -47.23
C GLU A 324 24.83 -35.71 -46.81
N GLY A 325 25.10 -35.74 -45.49
CA GLY A 325 26.43 -36.00 -44.94
C GLY A 325 27.40 -34.81 -44.96
N VAL A 326 26.95 -33.63 -45.40
CA VAL A 326 27.73 -32.38 -45.42
C VAL A 326 27.29 -31.48 -44.29
N TYR A 327 28.22 -31.15 -43.39
CA TYR A 327 28.00 -30.22 -42.28
C TYR A 327 28.50 -28.83 -42.63
N HIS A 328 27.69 -27.83 -42.31
CA HIS A 328 28.08 -26.43 -42.28
C HIS A 328 27.33 -25.68 -41.19
N ASN A 329 27.83 -24.50 -40.84
CA ASN A 329 27.16 -23.58 -39.94
C ASN A 329 27.29 -22.14 -40.41
N ARG A 330 26.34 -21.33 -39.98
CA ARG A 330 26.38 -19.86 -40.05
C ARG A 330 26.39 -19.35 -38.62
N PHE A 331 27.27 -18.40 -38.31
CA PHE A 331 27.38 -17.82 -36.98
C PHE A 331 27.32 -16.29 -37.01
N GLU A 332 26.91 -15.75 -35.89
CA GLU A 332 26.93 -14.33 -35.58
C GLU A 332 27.84 -14.11 -34.37
N ALA A 333 28.65 -13.06 -34.42
CA ALA A 333 29.62 -12.78 -33.38
C ALA A 333 29.82 -11.28 -33.19
N LEU A 334 30.16 -10.92 -31.96
CA LEU A 334 30.55 -9.57 -31.55
C LEU A 334 32.04 -9.57 -31.17
N PRO A 335 32.76 -8.44 -31.32
CA PRO A 335 34.11 -8.32 -30.77
C PRO A 335 34.14 -8.74 -29.29
N ALA A 336 35.15 -9.49 -28.87
CA ALA A 336 35.15 -10.15 -27.56
C ALA A 336 35.12 -9.19 -26.35
N ASP A 337 35.52 -7.94 -26.55
CA ASP A 337 35.48 -6.84 -25.58
C ASP A 337 34.10 -6.13 -25.52
N THR A 338 33.18 -6.46 -26.44
CA THR A 338 31.82 -5.93 -26.44
C THR A 338 31.04 -6.50 -25.25
N GLN A 339 30.53 -5.61 -24.40
CA GLN A 339 29.67 -6.01 -23.30
C GLN A 339 28.29 -6.42 -23.85
N ILE A 340 27.89 -7.66 -23.57
CA ILE A 340 26.63 -8.22 -24.06
C ILE A 340 25.56 -8.07 -22.98
N ARG A 341 24.40 -7.54 -23.36
CA ARG A 341 23.20 -7.43 -22.51
C ARG A 341 21.98 -7.89 -23.29
N PRO A 342 21.03 -8.60 -22.64
CA PRO A 342 19.79 -9.00 -23.29
C PRO A 342 18.94 -7.75 -23.60
N ARG A 343 18.15 -7.82 -24.68
CA ARG A 343 17.15 -6.78 -24.97
C ARG A 343 15.87 -7.04 -24.17
N PRO A 344 15.20 -5.99 -23.65
CA PRO A 344 13.90 -6.12 -23.02
C PRO A 344 12.82 -6.31 -24.10
N VAL A 345 12.64 -7.55 -24.55
CA VAL A 345 11.68 -7.92 -25.60
C VAL A 345 10.47 -8.65 -25.03
N THR A 346 10.61 -9.26 -23.84
CA THR A 346 9.51 -9.95 -23.18
C THR A 346 8.54 -8.92 -22.60
N PRO A 347 7.25 -8.94 -23.01
CA PRO A 347 6.26 -7.99 -22.49
C PRO A 347 6.12 -8.11 -20.98
N ARG A 348 5.96 -6.97 -20.29
CA ARG A 348 5.56 -6.97 -18.87
C ARG A 348 4.06 -7.26 -18.75
N PRO A 349 3.63 -8.05 -17.75
CA PRO A 349 2.21 -8.23 -17.47
C PRO A 349 1.58 -6.89 -17.06
N ARG A 350 0.29 -6.73 -17.36
CA ARG A 350 -0.48 -5.54 -16.99
C ARG A 350 -1.85 -5.92 -16.44
N ILE A 351 -2.26 -5.27 -15.36
CA ILE A 351 -3.63 -5.30 -14.84
C ILE A 351 -4.29 -3.97 -15.22
N ALA A 352 -5.11 -4.01 -16.28
CA ALA A 352 -5.74 -2.81 -16.83
C ALA A 352 -6.88 -2.26 -15.95
N GLY A 353 -7.47 -3.10 -15.10
CA GLY A 353 -8.65 -2.78 -14.29
C GLY A 353 -8.36 -2.68 -12.79
N LEU A 354 -9.44 -2.60 -12.04
CA LEU A 354 -9.42 -2.69 -10.58
C LEU A 354 -9.61 -4.15 -10.16
N GLN A 355 -8.96 -4.53 -9.07
CA GLN A 355 -9.21 -5.82 -8.41
C GLN A 355 -9.70 -5.56 -6.99
N THR A 356 -10.29 -6.57 -6.36
CA THR A 356 -10.55 -6.52 -4.91
C THR A 356 -9.54 -7.39 -4.16
N ALA A 357 -9.26 -7.01 -2.92
CA ALA A 357 -8.40 -7.75 -2.03
C ALA A 357 -8.89 -7.66 -0.60
N LYS A 358 -8.58 -8.66 0.21
CA LYS A 358 -8.86 -8.67 1.64
C LYS A 358 -7.71 -8.00 2.38
N VAL A 359 -8.01 -7.10 3.31
CA VAL A 359 -7.00 -6.52 4.21
C VAL A 359 -6.55 -7.57 5.22
N VAL A 360 -5.24 -7.74 5.37
CA VAL A 360 -4.62 -8.73 6.26
C VAL A 360 -3.52 -8.10 7.11
N GLY A 361 -3.08 -8.82 8.13
CA GLY A 361 -2.06 -8.34 9.05
C GLY A 361 -1.76 -9.37 10.13
N LYS A 362 -1.00 -8.93 11.14
CA LYS A 362 -0.50 -9.81 12.19
C LYS A 362 -1.64 -10.39 13.02
N GLN A 363 -1.54 -11.67 13.37
CA GLN A 363 -2.51 -12.34 14.23
C GLN A 363 -2.70 -11.59 15.57
N GLY A 364 -3.96 -11.40 15.98
CA GLY A 364 -4.33 -10.67 17.21
C GLY A 364 -4.44 -9.15 17.05
N GLU A 365 -4.18 -8.62 15.86
CA GLU A 365 -4.45 -7.23 15.49
C GLU A 365 -5.80 -7.08 14.80
N GLU A 366 -6.46 -5.94 14.98
CA GLU A 366 -7.60 -5.51 14.16
C GLU A 366 -7.17 -4.52 13.07
N ILE A 367 -6.06 -3.82 13.31
CA ILE A 367 -5.50 -2.78 12.44
C ILE A 367 -4.01 -3.04 12.32
N TRP A 368 -3.52 -3.21 11.09
CA TRP A 368 -2.10 -3.41 10.81
C TRP A 368 -1.64 -2.41 9.77
N THR A 369 -0.95 -1.37 10.23
CA THR A 369 -0.52 -0.23 9.41
C THR A 369 0.89 0.21 9.78
N ASP A 370 1.56 0.87 8.84
CA ASP A 370 2.86 1.51 9.07
C ASP A 370 2.74 3.04 9.24
N LYS A 371 3.89 3.72 9.35
CA LYS A 371 4.00 5.19 9.53
C LYS A 371 3.40 6.02 8.37
N TYR A 372 3.05 5.40 7.24
CA TYR A 372 2.47 6.07 6.08
C TYR A 372 0.98 5.74 5.90
N GLY A 373 0.36 5.02 6.85
CA GLY A 373 -1.05 4.60 6.72
C GLY A 373 -1.25 3.49 5.68
N ARG A 374 -0.20 2.73 5.34
CA ARG A 374 -0.27 1.61 4.39
C ARG A 374 -0.79 0.36 5.06
N ILE A 375 -1.43 -0.52 4.29
CA ILE A 375 -1.96 -1.80 4.76
C ILE A 375 -1.35 -2.97 3.98
N LYS A 376 -1.60 -4.20 4.43
CA LYS A 376 -1.27 -5.42 3.69
C LYS A 376 -2.52 -6.12 3.20
N LEU A 377 -2.39 -6.83 2.08
CA LEU A 377 -3.49 -7.38 1.32
C LEU A 377 -3.27 -8.87 1.02
N GLN A 378 -4.37 -9.60 0.91
CA GLN A 378 -4.44 -10.92 0.31
C GLN A 378 -5.30 -10.80 -0.95
N PHE A 379 -4.70 -11.05 -2.11
CA PHE A 379 -5.44 -11.11 -3.38
C PHE A 379 -6.14 -12.46 -3.54
N PRO A 380 -7.32 -12.52 -4.18
CA PRO A 380 -8.04 -13.78 -4.41
C PRO A 380 -7.27 -14.80 -5.27
N TRP A 381 -6.43 -14.33 -6.18
CA TRP A 381 -5.60 -15.17 -7.05
C TRP A 381 -4.29 -15.63 -6.40
N ASP A 382 -3.90 -15.04 -5.26
CA ASP A 382 -2.70 -15.46 -4.55
C ASP A 382 -3.00 -16.72 -3.73
N ARG A 383 -2.61 -17.86 -4.31
CA ARG A 383 -2.81 -19.20 -3.72
C ARG A 383 -1.74 -19.58 -2.69
N GLN A 384 -0.63 -18.85 -2.63
CA GLN A 384 0.51 -19.16 -1.76
C GLN A 384 0.52 -18.31 -0.48
N GLY A 385 -0.15 -17.16 -0.51
CA GLY A 385 -0.40 -16.32 0.65
C GLY A 385 -1.17 -17.04 1.75
N LYS A 386 -0.89 -16.66 3.00
CA LYS A 386 -1.47 -17.27 4.20
C LYS A 386 -2.52 -16.38 4.87
N SER A 387 -2.93 -15.30 4.20
CA SER A 387 -3.80 -14.27 4.76
C SER A 387 -3.27 -13.64 6.06
N ASP A 388 -1.98 -13.37 6.10
CA ASP A 388 -1.21 -12.87 7.25
C ASP A 388 -0.39 -11.61 6.91
N GLU A 389 0.45 -11.14 7.84
CA GLU A 389 1.34 -9.99 7.63
C GLU A 389 2.42 -10.21 6.56
N ASN A 390 2.52 -11.38 5.92
CA ASN A 390 3.51 -11.68 4.89
C ASN A 390 2.89 -11.83 3.50
N SER A 391 1.57 -11.63 3.36
CA SER A 391 0.86 -11.93 2.11
C SER A 391 1.12 -10.90 0.99
N SER A 392 1.44 -9.65 1.34
CA SER A 392 1.84 -8.63 0.37
C SER A 392 2.88 -7.66 0.92
N CYS A 393 3.37 -6.79 0.03
CA CYS A 393 4.04 -5.56 0.40
C CYS A 393 3.10 -4.59 1.11
N TRP A 394 3.65 -3.48 1.61
CA TRP A 394 2.86 -2.38 2.15
C TRP A 394 2.23 -1.55 1.03
N VAL A 395 0.90 -1.54 0.98
CA VAL A 395 0.11 -0.89 -0.07
C VAL A 395 -0.47 0.43 0.44
N ARG A 396 -0.25 1.52 -0.31
CA ARG A 396 -0.81 2.85 0.02
C ARG A 396 -2.33 2.86 -0.14
N VAL A 397 -3.00 3.65 0.69
CA VAL A 397 -4.46 3.82 0.69
C VAL A 397 -4.78 5.26 0.30
N VAL A 398 -5.55 5.42 -0.77
CA VAL A 398 -6.11 6.73 -1.18
C VAL A 398 -6.99 7.25 -0.05
N GLN A 399 -6.76 8.50 0.34
CA GLN A 399 -7.59 9.23 1.29
C GLN A 399 -8.43 10.26 0.54
N GLY A 400 -9.65 10.53 1.01
CA GLY A 400 -10.55 11.50 0.36
C GLY A 400 -10.00 12.94 0.33
N TRP A 401 -9.12 13.30 1.27
CA TRP A 401 -8.41 14.58 1.29
C TRP A 401 -7.10 14.44 2.08
N ALA A 402 -5.95 14.77 1.50
CA ALA A 402 -4.65 14.59 2.16
C ALA A 402 -3.70 15.77 1.90
N GLY A 403 -3.26 16.42 2.97
CA GLY A 403 -2.29 17.52 2.96
C GLY A 403 -1.10 17.26 3.89
N LYS A 404 -0.17 18.22 3.97
CA LYS A 404 1.03 18.13 4.82
C LYS A 404 0.66 18.28 6.29
N GLY A 405 0.35 17.15 6.95
CA GLY A 405 0.00 17.09 8.38
C GLY A 405 -1.48 17.34 8.69
N TRP A 406 -2.36 17.31 7.69
CA TRP A 406 -3.80 17.55 7.83
C TRP A 406 -4.57 16.81 6.74
N GLY A 407 -5.85 16.50 6.96
CA GLY A 407 -6.72 15.79 6.00
C GLY A 407 -7.54 14.66 6.64
N HIS A 408 -8.13 13.81 5.80
CA HIS A 408 -8.81 12.58 6.21
C HIS A 408 -7.80 11.46 6.44
N LEU A 409 -8.06 10.60 7.43
CA LEU A 409 -7.29 9.38 7.66
C LEU A 409 -8.21 8.26 8.12
N PHE A 410 -8.62 7.40 7.20
CA PHE A 410 -9.33 6.17 7.48
C PHE A 410 -8.50 4.98 6.99
N VAL A 411 -7.92 4.25 7.95
CA VAL A 411 -7.12 3.06 7.67
C VAL A 411 -8.04 1.84 7.63
N PRO A 412 -8.13 1.12 6.49
CA PRO A 412 -8.89 -0.11 6.40
C PRO A 412 -8.40 -1.15 7.42
N ARG A 413 -9.33 -1.83 8.07
CA ARG A 413 -9.07 -2.84 9.10
C ARG A 413 -8.90 -4.22 8.50
N ILE A 414 -8.21 -5.11 9.22
CA ILE A 414 -8.07 -6.52 8.84
C ILE A 414 -9.47 -7.12 8.65
N GLY A 415 -9.64 -7.84 7.54
CA GLY A 415 -10.92 -8.44 7.14
C GLY A 415 -11.79 -7.58 6.22
N MET A 416 -11.53 -6.27 6.11
CA MET A 416 -12.25 -5.43 5.14
C MET A 416 -11.89 -5.80 3.71
N GLU A 417 -12.84 -5.66 2.78
CA GLU A 417 -12.59 -5.75 1.35
C GLU A 417 -12.24 -4.37 0.80
N VAL A 418 -11.15 -4.29 0.04
CA VAL A 418 -10.67 -3.06 -0.59
C VAL A 418 -10.54 -3.21 -2.09
N MET A 419 -10.69 -2.10 -2.79
CA MET A 419 -10.48 -2.00 -4.23
C MET A 419 -9.06 -1.51 -4.50
N VAL A 420 -8.35 -2.22 -5.38
CA VAL A 420 -6.93 -2.04 -5.67
C VAL A 420 -6.77 -1.68 -7.14
N ALA A 421 -6.15 -0.53 -7.39
CA ALA A 421 -5.60 -0.15 -8.69
C ALA A 421 -4.12 -0.51 -8.76
N PHE A 422 -3.58 -0.55 -9.97
CA PHE A 422 -2.18 -0.82 -10.23
C PHE A 422 -1.60 0.37 -10.98
N VAL A 423 -0.60 1.06 -10.41
CA VAL A 423 -0.02 2.27 -11.01
C VAL A 423 0.61 1.89 -12.36
N ASP A 424 0.25 2.61 -13.42
CA ASP A 424 0.61 2.29 -14.83
C ASP A 424 0.16 0.90 -15.30
N GLY A 425 -0.74 0.25 -14.57
CA GLY A 425 -1.17 -1.13 -14.76
C GLY A 425 -0.16 -2.18 -14.28
N ASP A 426 0.92 -1.78 -13.59
CA ASP A 426 1.99 -2.68 -13.14
C ASP A 426 1.56 -3.51 -11.91
N PRO A 427 1.51 -4.85 -12.00
CA PRO A 427 1.20 -5.74 -10.88
C PRO A 427 2.09 -5.52 -9.64
N ASP A 428 3.32 -5.02 -9.82
CA ASP A 428 4.27 -4.75 -8.74
C ASP A 428 3.92 -3.46 -7.95
N ARG A 429 2.98 -2.65 -8.43
CA ARG A 429 2.65 -1.32 -7.88
C ARG A 429 1.17 -1.19 -7.49
N PRO A 430 0.67 -1.99 -6.52
CA PRO A 430 -0.69 -1.87 -6.04
C PRO A 430 -0.92 -0.55 -5.28
N LEU A 431 -2.14 -0.02 -5.39
CA LEU A 431 -2.65 1.15 -4.69
C LEU A 431 -4.11 0.93 -4.32
N VAL A 432 -4.46 0.99 -3.03
CA VAL A 432 -5.85 0.89 -2.60
C VAL A 432 -6.57 2.19 -2.91
N VAL A 433 -7.66 2.12 -3.66
CA VAL A 433 -8.45 3.28 -4.12
C VAL A 433 -9.81 3.42 -3.44
N GLY A 434 -10.22 2.43 -2.64
CA GLY A 434 -11.47 2.46 -1.89
C GLY A 434 -11.72 1.19 -1.08
N ALA A 435 -12.81 1.17 -0.34
CA ALA A 435 -13.30 0.01 0.41
C ALA A 435 -14.72 -0.34 -0.04
N LEU A 436 -15.06 -1.62 0.04
CA LEU A 436 -16.35 -2.15 -0.39
C LEU A 436 -17.03 -2.88 0.78
N TYR A 437 -18.35 -2.74 0.86
CA TYR A 437 -19.17 -3.63 1.69
C TYR A 437 -19.47 -4.91 0.92
N ASN A 438 -19.64 -6.01 1.63
CA ASN A 438 -20.00 -7.32 1.07
C ASN A 438 -20.93 -8.07 2.05
N ALA A 439 -21.18 -9.35 1.79
CA ALA A 439 -22.10 -10.15 2.59
C ALA A 439 -21.65 -10.37 4.05
N GLU A 440 -20.35 -10.28 4.33
CA GLU A 440 -19.78 -10.39 5.68
C GLU A 440 -19.55 -9.01 6.31
N GLN A 441 -18.97 -8.09 5.53
CA GLN A 441 -18.76 -6.70 5.90
C GLN A 441 -19.96 -5.88 5.43
N THR A 442 -21.06 -5.95 6.16
CA THR A 442 -22.33 -5.32 5.76
C THR A 442 -22.33 -3.80 5.95
N VAL A 443 -23.19 -3.11 5.20
CA VAL A 443 -23.46 -1.67 5.39
C VAL A 443 -23.93 -1.35 6.83
N PRO A 444 -23.67 -0.13 7.36
CA PRO A 444 -24.01 0.26 8.73
C PRO A 444 -25.49 0.65 8.92
N ALA A 445 -26.35 0.38 7.92
CA ALA A 445 -27.76 0.76 7.86
C ALA A 445 -28.62 -0.42 7.38
N THR A 446 -29.91 -0.42 7.69
CA THR A 446 -30.83 -1.48 7.25
C THR A 446 -31.37 -1.16 5.85
N LEU A 447 -30.60 -1.49 4.81
CA LEU A 447 -31.01 -1.25 3.43
C LEU A 447 -31.93 -2.35 2.88
N PRO A 448 -32.92 -2.00 2.02
CA PRO A 448 -33.18 -0.68 1.45
C PRO A 448 -34.04 0.26 2.33
N GLY A 449 -34.47 -0.16 3.53
CA GLY A 449 -35.37 0.65 4.38
C GLY A 449 -34.80 2.00 4.83
N ASP A 450 -33.50 2.05 5.11
CA ASP A 450 -32.76 3.24 5.57
C ASP A 450 -32.12 4.05 4.43
N GLN A 451 -32.68 4.01 3.22
CA GLN A 451 -32.05 4.60 2.02
C GLN A 451 -31.82 6.13 2.06
N THR A 452 -32.48 6.87 2.95
CA THR A 452 -32.28 8.32 3.14
C THR A 452 -31.15 8.66 4.09
N LYS A 453 -30.50 7.65 4.70
CA LYS A 453 -29.47 7.85 5.73
C LYS A 453 -28.06 7.85 5.13
N GLY A 454 -27.35 8.95 5.27
CA GLY A 454 -25.89 9.05 5.09
C GLY A 454 -25.17 9.07 6.44
N MET A 455 -24.06 8.37 6.60
CA MET A 455 -23.35 8.35 7.88
C MET A 455 -21.86 8.04 7.80
N VAL A 456 -21.14 8.47 8.83
CA VAL A 456 -19.83 7.95 9.21
C VAL A 456 -20.00 7.27 10.56
N LYS A 457 -19.88 5.95 10.61
CA LYS A 457 -19.97 5.14 11.82
C LYS A 457 -18.67 4.38 12.04
N THR A 458 -18.03 4.56 13.19
CA THR A 458 -16.79 3.87 13.56
C THR A 458 -17.09 2.65 14.42
N ASN A 459 -16.06 1.90 14.80
CA ASN A 459 -16.16 0.82 15.79
C ASN A 459 -14.97 0.92 16.75
N SER A 460 -15.20 0.79 18.05
CA SER A 460 -14.13 0.76 19.04
C SER A 460 -13.13 -0.36 18.71
N SER A 461 -11.84 -0.13 18.98
CA SER A 461 -10.76 -1.09 18.72
C SER A 461 -9.81 -1.10 19.93
N LYS A 462 -9.31 -2.25 20.39
CA LYS A 462 -9.62 -3.62 19.95
C LYS A 462 -10.80 -4.23 20.72
N GLY A 463 -11.48 -5.24 20.14
CA GLY A 463 -12.55 -6.02 20.76
C GLY A 463 -13.94 -5.36 20.68
N GLY A 464 -14.23 -4.66 19.58
CA GLY A 464 -15.27 -3.62 19.51
C GLY A 464 -16.66 -3.97 20.06
N GLY A 465 -17.14 -3.13 20.99
CA GLY A 465 -18.48 -3.16 21.61
C GLY A 465 -19.11 -1.77 21.76
N GLY A 466 -18.71 -0.81 20.91
CA GLY A 466 -19.17 0.59 20.93
C GLY A 466 -18.75 1.36 19.67
N PHE A 467 -19.29 2.56 19.44
CA PHE A 467 -19.07 3.33 18.20
C PHE A 467 -19.21 4.84 18.36
N ASN A 468 -18.47 5.61 17.56
CA ASN A 468 -18.79 7.02 17.30
C ASN A 468 -19.56 7.12 15.99
N GLN A 469 -20.50 8.07 15.89
CA GLN A 469 -21.31 8.23 14.70
C GLN A 469 -21.65 9.69 14.42
N LEU A 470 -21.53 10.09 13.15
CA LEU A 470 -22.26 11.21 12.56
C LEU A 470 -23.25 10.62 11.54
N LEU A 471 -24.54 10.85 11.77
CA LEU A 471 -25.64 10.39 10.92
C LEU A 471 -26.44 11.59 10.43
N LEU A 472 -26.76 11.58 9.15
CA LEU A 472 -27.64 12.51 8.45
C LEU A 472 -28.78 11.69 7.85
N ASP A 473 -30.03 11.96 8.25
CA ASP A 473 -31.22 11.37 7.65
C ASP A 473 -31.98 12.45 6.88
N ASP A 474 -32.09 12.26 5.56
CA ASP A 474 -32.77 13.20 4.65
C ASP A 474 -34.22 12.77 4.37
N ALA A 475 -34.82 11.93 5.23
CA ALA A 475 -36.24 11.62 5.17
C ALA A 475 -37.07 12.88 5.39
N LYS A 476 -37.83 13.29 4.38
CA LYS A 476 -38.68 14.48 4.41
C LYS A 476 -39.59 14.51 5.64
N ASP A 477 -39.65 15.67 6.31
CA ASP A 477 -40.43 15.94 7.52
C ASP A 477 -39.99 15.10 8.74
N LYS A 478 -38.84 14.42 8.65
CA LYS A 478 -38.20 13.57 9.66
C LYS A 478 -36.67 13.72 9.65
N GLU A 479 -36.17 14.84 9.15
CA GLU A 479 -34.75 15.08 8.97
C GLU A 479 -34.03 15.04 10.33
N LEU A 480 -32.87 14.39 10.35
CA LEU A 480 -32.13 14.19 11.60
C LEU A 480 -30.63 14.33 11.37
N ILE A 481 -29.99 15.15 12.19
CA ILE A 481 -28.56 15.06 12.46
C ILE A 481 -28.38 14.39 13.81
N TYR A 482 -27.77 13.21 13.82
CA TYR A 482 -27.45 12.48 15.04
C TYR A 482 -25.95 12.36 15.22
N LEU A 483 -25.46 12.87 16.35
CA LEU A 483 -24.07 12.79 16.76
C LEU A 483 -23.96 11.92 18.03
N HIS A 484 -23.22 10.83 17.92
CA HIS A 484 -22.95 9.93 19.04
C HIS A 484 -21.45 9.87 19.32
N ALA A 485 -21.08 10.16 20.56
CA ALA A 485 -19.75 9.92 21.10
C ALA A 485 -19.83 8.77 22.10
N GLN A 486 -19.04 7.70 21.87
CA GLN A 486 -19.04 6.51 22.72
C GLN A 486 -18.57 6.77 24.16
N LYS A 487 -17.76 7.81 24.35
CA LYS A 487 -17.15 8.14 25.64
C LYS A 487 -17.12 9.65 25.85
N ASP A 488 -16.01 10.30 25.50
CA ASP A 488 -15.80 11.72 25.74
C ASP A 488 -16.09 12.53 24.46
N MET A 489 -16.72 13.70 24.61
CA MET A 489 -16.89 14.69 23.53
C MET A 489 -16.36 16.04 24.00
N THR A 490 -15.31 16.52 23.34
CA THR A 490 -14.73 17.85 23.56
C THR A 490 -15.07 18.76 22.38
N LEU A 491 -15.41 20.02 22.67
CA LEU A 491 -15.72 21.03 21.66
C LEU A 491 -14.98 22.33 21.98
N ASP A 492 -13.99 22.67 21.16
CA ASP A 492 -13.28 23.94 21.22
C ASP A 492 -13.75 24.87 20.10
N VAL A 493 -14.25 26.05 20.45
CA VAL A 493 -14.63 27.11 19.51
C VAL A 493 -13.80 28.35 19.81
N LEU A 494 -12.83 28.64 18.95
CA LEU A 494 -11.83 29.70 19.19
C LEU A 494 -12.34 31.13 18.96
N ASN A 495 -13.59 31.27 18.50
CA ASN A 495 -14.22 32.56 18.28
C ASN A 495 -15.68 32.50 18.75
N ASN A 496 -16.65 32.61 17.84
CA ASN A 496 -18.07 32.66 18.21
C ASN A 496 -18.77 31.31 17.99
N ARG A 497 -19.55 30.87 18.98
CA ARG A 497 -20.56 29.82 18.83
C ARG A 497 -21.95 30.45 18.87
N THR A 498 -22.76 30.20 17.85
CA THR A 498 -24.17 30.61 17.81
C THR A 498 -25.04 29.37 17.66
N ALA A 499 -26.14 29.32 18.41
CA ALA A 499 -27.15 28.27 18.31
C ALA A 499 -28.53 28.92 18.25
N THR A 500 -29.41 28.38 17.41
CA THR A 500 -30.80 28.81 17.31
C THR A 500 -31.66 27.56 17.19
N VAL A 501 -32.55 27.36 18.15
CA VAL A 501 -33.54 26.29 18.17
C VAL A 501 -34.90 26.95 18.07
N THR A 502 -35.66 26.61 17.03
CA THR A 502 -36.97 27.24 16.74
C THR A 502 -38.13 26.58 17.46
N GLN A 503 -37.90 25.39 18.00
CA GLN A 503 -38.83 24.62 18.81
C GLN A 503 -38.18 24.34 20.17
N ASP A 504 -38.18 23.09 20.62
CA ASP A 504 -37.73 22.71 21.97
C ASP A 504 -36.23 22.36 22.02
N GLU A 505 -35.57 22.76 23.11
CA GLU A 505 -34.23 22.29 23.48
C GLU A 505 -34.31 21.50 24.80
N LYS A 506 -33.78 20.28 24.82
CA LYS A 506 -33.65 19.45 26.02
C LYS A 506 -32.19 19.10 26.28
N LEU A 507 -31.69 19.51 27.45
CA LEU A 507 -30.39 19.09 27.97
C LEU A 507 -30.58 18.20 29.20
N THR A 508 -29.91 17.06 29.26
CA THR A 508 -29.96 16.16 30.41
C THR A 508 -28.57 15.68 30.79
N VAL A 509 -28.16 15.95 32.03
CA VAL A 509 -26.99 15.35 32.67
C VAL A 509 -27.52 14.33 33.67
N SER A 510 -27.51 13.06 33.29
CA SER A 510 -28.11 11.99 34.11
C SER A 510 -27.29 11.65 35.35
N LYS A 511 -25.97 11.88 35.30
CA LYS A 511 -25.03 11.67 36.40
C LYS A 511 -23.87 12.65 36.29
N GLY A 512 -23.40 13.15 37.42
CA GLY A 512 -22.26 14.06 37.51
C GLY A 512 -22.68 15.52 37.58
N ASP A 513 -21.73 16.41 37.28
CA ASP A 513 -21.84 17.84 37.51
C ASP A 513 -21.93 18.63 36.20
N ARG A 514 -22.53 19.81 36.27
CA ARG A 514 -22.52 20.82 35.19
C ARG A 514 -21.91 22.10 35.72
N THR A 515 -20.90 22.61 35.02
CA THR A 515 -20.28 23.91 35.30
C THR A 515 -20.54 24.85 34.13
N ILE A 516 -20.87 26.10 34.44
CA ILE A 516 -20.98 27.20 33.48
C ILE A 516 -20.09 28.32 34.01
N GLU A 517 -19.15 28.79 33.19
CA GLU A 517 -18.25 29.88 33.56
C GLU A 517 -18.23 30.93 32.44
N VAL A 518 -18.43 32.19 32.81
CA VAL A 518 -18.22 33.36 31.96
C VAL A 518 -17.15 34.21 32.62
N SER A 519 -15.89 33.96 32.28
CA SER A 519 -14.74 34.60 32.95
C SER A 519 -14.64 36.10 32.65
N ALA A 520 -15.22 36.57 31.54
CA ALA A 520 -15.32 37.97 31.18
C ALA A 520 -16.62 38.27 30.40
N GLY A 521 -17.21 39.44 30.64
CA GLY A 521 -18.41 39.89 29.94
C GLY A 521 -19.68 39.73 30.77
N LYS A 522 -20.79 39.43 30.09
CA LYS A 522 -22.13 39.37 30.69
C LYS A 522 -22.84 38.07 30.32
N GLU A 523 -23.63 37.54 31.25
CA GLU A 523 -24.63 36.52 30.99
C GLU A 523 -26.02 37.17 31.03
N THR A 524 -26.93 36.76 30.15
CA THR A 524 -28.30 37.27 30.11
C THR A 524 -29.25 36.10 29.93
N HIS A 525 -30.24 36.00 30.81
CA HIS A 525 -31.28 34.99 30.76
C HIS A 525 -32.65 35.68 30.69
N SER A 526 -33.35 35.52 29.56
CA SER A 526 -34.67 36.11 29.33
C SER A 526 -35.69 35.02 29.05
N VAL A 527 -36.71 34.93 29.90
CA VAL A 527 -37.80 33.96 29.79
C VAL A 527 -39.11 34.74 29.74
N LYS A 528 -39.85 34.63 28.63
CA LYS A 528 -41.10 35.40 28.43
C LYS A 528 -42.28 34.85 29.20
N GLN A 529 -42.25 33.55 29.50
CA GLN A 529 -43.28 32.86 30.26
C GLN A 529 -42.68 32.34 31.57
N THR A 530 -42.92 31.08 31.90
CA THR A 530 -42.55 30.49 33.18
C THR A 530 -41.08 30.06 33.21
N ARG A 531 -40.40 30.33 34.33
CA ARG A 531 -39.12 29.73 34.70
C ARG A 531 -39.28 28.97 36.02
N ASP A 532 -39.26 27.65 35.94
CA ASP A 532 -39.29 26.79 37.12
C ASP A 532 -37.87 26.37 37.52
N VAL A 533 -37.54 26.55 38.80
CA VAL A 533 -36.25 26.14 39.37
C VAL A 533 -36.50 25.30 40.61
N THR A 534 -35.99 24.07 40.62
CA THR A 534 -36.05 23.19 41.79
C THR A 534 -34.63 22.78 42.18
N VAL A 535 -34.22 23.14 43.39
CA VAL A 535 -32.96 22.72 44.00
C VAL A 535 -33.29 21.89 45.23
N THR A 536 -32.97 20.60 45.21
CA THR A 536 -33.21 19.69 46.35
C THR A 536 -32.10 19.79 47.40
N GLY A 537 -30.90 20.16 46.97
CA GLY A 537 -29.75 20.41 47.83
C GLY A 537 -29.62 21.87 48.25
N LYS A 538 -28.39 22.27 48.58
CA LYS A 538 -28.06 23.65 48.93
C LYS A 538 -27.98 24.53 47.69
N GLU A 539 -28.65 25.68 47.72
CA GLU A 539 -28.47 26.78 46.77
C GLU A 539 -27.66 27.91 47.43
N THR A 540 -26.79 28.59 46.68
CA THR A 540 -25.99 29.71 47.20
C THR A 540 -25.87 30.80 46.14
N HIS A 541 -26.21 32.02 46.53
CA HIS A 541 -26.03 33.23 45.72
C HIS A 541 -24.99 34.12 46.39
N THR A 542 -23.95 34.50 45.65
CA THR A 542 -22.91 35.42 46.12
C THR A 542 -22.76 36.56 45.13
N ASN A 543 -23.33 37.72 45.45
CA ASN A 543 -23.23 38.93 44.66
C ASN A 543 -22.21 39.87 45.32
N LYS A 544 -21.14 40.25 44.60
CA LYS A 544 -20.14 41.21 45.10
C LYS A 544 -20.56 42.67 44.88
N ALA A 545 -21.42 42.89 43.89
CA ALA A 545 -22.06 44.16 43.60
C ALA A 545 -23.55 44.05 43.92
N ASP A 546 -24.36 44.92 43.33
CA ASP A 546 -25.78 45.01 43.63
C ASP A 546 -26.56 43.73 43.24
N PHE A 547 -27.60 43.44 44.01
CA PHE A 547 -28.60 42.42 43.71
C PHE A 547 -29.97 43.08 43.67
N ASP A 548 -30.44 43.37 42.46
CA ASP A 548 -31.75 44.00 42.24
C ASP A 548 -32.79 42.94 41.92
N GLN A 549 -33.84 42.88 42.74
CA GLN A 549 -35.00 42.02 42.52
C GLN A 549 -36.27 42.87 42.51
N THR A 550 -36.90 42.97 41.34
CA THR A 550 -38.21 43.62 41.16
C THR A 550 -39.26 42.56 40.87
N VAL A 551 -40.39 42.62 41.57
CA VAL A 551 -41.53 41.72 41.38
C VAL A 551 -42.79 42.57 41.26
N ASP A 552 -43.34 42.68 40.06
CA ASP A 552 -44.58 43.45 39.82
C ASP A 552 -45.83 42.74 40.38
N GLY A 553 -45.75 41.40 40.47
CA GLY A 553 -46.76 40.57 41.10
C GLY A 553 -46.47 40.33 42.59
N ASN A 554 -46.86 39.16 43.08
CA ASN A 554 -46.63 38.78 44.47
C ASN A 554 -45.26 38.11 44.64
N MET A 555 -44.53 38.50 45.69
CA MET A 555 -43.39 37.75 46.21
C MET A 555 -43.82 36.98 47.46
N SER A 556 -43.84 35.65 47.39
CA SER A 556 -44.12 34.78 48.53
C SER A 556 -42.85 34.05 48.95
N LEU A 557 -42.38 34.29 50.18
CA LEU A 557 -41.24 33.61 50.77
C LEU A 557 -41.71 32.79 51.98
N THR A 558 -41.52 31.46 51.90
CA THR A 558 -41.79 30.56 53.03
C THR A 558 -40.51 29.86 53.42
N VAL A 559 -40.07 30.08 54.66
CA VAL A 559 -38.88 29.45 55.23
C VAL A 559 -39.35 28.56 56.39
N LYS A 560 -39.24 27.24 56.23
CA LYS A 560 -39.60 26.27 57.29
C LYS A 560 -38.57 26.25 58.43
N GLY A 561 -37.33 26.60 58.13
CA GLY A 561 -36.26 26.78 59.10
C GLY A 561 -36.12 28.25 59.52
N ASN A 562 -34.88 28.69 59.75
CA ASN A 562 -34.60 30.07 60.14
C ASN A 562 -34.43 30.97 58.91
N TYR A 563 -35.08 32.14 58.94
CA TYR A 563 -34.76 33.26 58.04
C TYR A 563 -33.89 34.27 58.80
N SER A 564 -32.67 34.51 58.33
CA SER A 564 -31.73 35.46 58.93
C SER A 564 -31.40 36.57 57.94
N LEU A 565 -31.72 37.81 58.31
CA LEU A 565 -31.40 39.00 57.54
C LEU A 565 -30.43 39.87 58.34
N THR A 566 -29.20 40.03 57.84
CA THR A 566 -28.19 40.92 58.41
C THR A 566 -27.85 41.98 57.39
N VAL A 567 -28.01 43.25 57.75
CA VAL A 567 -27.72 44.40 56.90
C VAL A 567 -26.84 45.37 57.68
N GLN A 568 -25.68 45.71 57.12
CA GLN A 568 -24.77 46.68 57.72
C GLN A 568 -25.18 48.13 57.45
N GLY A 569 -25.87 48.35 56.32
CA GLY A 569 -26.53 49.60 55.98
C GLY A 569 -27.93 49.73 56.59
N SER A 570 -28.81 50.46 55.92
CA SER A 570 -30.20 50.63 56.35
C SER A 570 -31.11 49.53 55.80
N ILE A 571 -32.14 49.19 56.58
CA ILE A 571 -33.30 48.42 56.13
C ILE A 571 -34.48 49.38 56.02
N THR A 572 -35.16 49.39 54.88
CA THR A 572 -36.40 50.16 54.68
C THR A 572 -37.52 49.22 54.30
N ILE A 573 -38.59 49.18 55.11
CA ILE A 573 -39.82 48.43 54.82
C ILE A 573 -40.92 49.47 54.65
N LYS A 574 -41.44 49.59 53.42
CA LYS A 574 -42.51 50.52 53.08
C LYS A 574 -43.65 49.75 52.43
N ALA A 575 -44.83 49.81 53.03
CA ALA A 575 -46.06 49.27 52.46
C ALA A 575 -47.11 50.38 52.41
N THR A 576 -47.90 50.42 51.34
CA THR A 576 -49.14 51.21 51.28
C THR A 576 -50.26 50.53 52.04
N GLY A 577 -50.26 49.20 52.08
CA GLY A 577 -51.12 48.36 52.91
C GLY A 577 -50.55 48.13 54.31
N ALA A 578 -51.12 47.14 55.01
CA ALA A 578 -50.69 46.78 56.35
C ALA A 578 -49.31 46.09 56.35
N VAL A 579 -48.52 46.37 57.39
CA VAL A 579 -47.33 45.59 57.76
C VAL A 579 -47.65 44.84 59.05
N THR A 580 -47.57 43.51 59.01
CA THR A 580 -47.83 42.64 60.17
C THR A 580 -46.56 41.90 60.55
N ILE A 581 -46.18 41.99 61.83
CA ILE A 581 -45.09 41.21 62.43
C ILE A 581 -45.71 40.42 63.57
N GLU A 582 -45.71 39.09 63.46
CA GLU A 582 -46.29 38.20 64.45
C GLU A 582 -45.26 37.15 64.88
N SER A 583 -45.20 36.89 66.19
CA SER A 583 -44.52 35.72 66.76
C SER A 583 -45.51 35.02 67.70
N SER A 584 -46.13 33.94 67.22
CA SER A 584 -47.23 33.29 67.95
C SER A 584 -46.75 32.49 69.17
N ALA A 585 -45.47 32.11 69.22
CA ALA A 585 -44.87 31.34 70.32
C ALA A 585 -43.62 31.99 70.94
N GLY A 586 -42.97 32.92 70.24
CA GLY A 586 -41.71 33.54 70.66
C GLY A 586 -41.85 35.01 71.04
N ALA A 587 -40.71 35.67 71.21
CA ALA A 587 -40.65 37.10 71.46
C ALA A 587 -40.38 37.87 70.16
N VAL A 588 -40.90 39.10 70.09
CA VAL A 588 -40.45 40.12 69.14
C VAL A 588 -39.60 41.13 69.92
N THR A 589 -38.31 41.22 69.62
CA THR A 589 -37.38 42.13 70.29
C THR A 589 -36.98 43.25 69.34
N VAL A 590 -37.21 44.50 69.73
CA VAL A 590 -36.80 45.69 68.98
C VAL A 590 -35.85 46.52 69.83
N LYS A 591 -34.64 46.76 69.33
CA LYS A 591 -33.61 47.56 70.00
C LYS A 591 -33.05 48.61 69.05
N ALA A 592 -33.03 49.86 69.46
CA ALA A 592 -32.42 50.97 68.73
C ALA A 592 -31.44 51.72 69.64
N ALA A 593 -30.26 52.08 69.13
CA ALA A 593 -29.24 52.77 69.91
C ALA A 593 -29.52 54.27 70.09
N GLN A 594 -30.13 54.92 69.11
CA GLN A 594 -30.43 56.35 69.13
C GLN A 594 -31.89 56.63 69.53
N SER A 595 -32.84 56.19 68.71
CA SER A 595 -34.26 56.40 68.98
C SER A 595 -35.12 55.29 68.36
N LEU A 596 -36.24 55.01 69.01
CA LEU A 596 -37.35 54.22 68.46
C LEU A 596 -38.56 55.14 68.37
N GLN A 597 -38.98 55.50 67.16
CA GLN A 597 -40.12 56.36 66.91
C GLN A 597 -41.31 55.54 66.45
N THR A 598 -42.46 55.74 67.08
CA THR A 598 -43.74 55.15 66.67
C THR A 598 -44.75 56.27 66.55
N SER A 599 -45.51 56.28 65.45
CA SER A 599 -46.54 57.27 65.18
C SER A 599 -47.67 56.62 64.38
N GLY A 600 -48.90 57.06 64.64
CA GLY A 600 -50.10 56.54 63.99
C GLY A 600 -51.34 57.12 64.64
N MET A 601 -52.51 56.90 64.03
CA MET A 601 -53.80 57.33 64.61
C MET A 601 -54.06 56.64 65.96
N THR A 602 -53.54 55.43 66.16
CA THR A 602 -53.65 54.68 67.41
C THR A 602 -52.37 53.89 67.63
N ILE A 603 -51.81 54.00 68.83
CA ILE A 603 -50.75 53.14 69.33
C ILE A 603 -51.33 52.43 70.54
N SER A 604 -51.40 51.09 70.48
CA SER A 604 -51.97 50.27 71.56
C SER A 604 -50.92 49.30 72.06
N ASN A 605 -50.47 49.50 73.31
CA ASN A 605 -49.56 48.60 74.01
C ASN A 605 -50.37 47.85 75.08
N LYS A 606 -50.50 46.54 74.93
CA LYS A 606 -51.20 45.67 75.88
C LYS A 606 -50.30 44.52 76.26
N ALA A 607 -50.01 44.39 77.56
CA ALA A 607 -49.28 43.25 78.12
C ALA A 607 -50.15 42.58 79.19
N THR A 608 -50.13 41.24 79.25
CA THR A 608 -50.91 40.46 80.22
C THR A 608 -50.20 40.32 81.56
N THR A 609 -48.86 40.26 81.56
CA THR A 609 -48.05 40.11 82.77
C THR A 609 -47.54 41.45 83.27
N SER A 610 -46.79 42.17 82.43
CA SER A 610 -46.23 43.48 82.77
C SER A 610 -45.96 44.33 81.53
N LEU A 611 -46.21 45.62 81.65
CA LEU A 611 -45.72 46.65 80.73
C LEU A 611 -44.76 47.54 81.51
N THR A 612 -43.48 47.49 81.15
CA THR A 612 -42.44 48.29 81.80
C THR A 612 -41.96 49.37 80.84
N ASN A 613 -42.01 50.62 81.29
CA ASN A 613 -41.35 51.74 80.65
C ASN A 613 -40.29 52.27 81.62
N ASP A 614 -39.03 52.27 81.21
CA ASP A 614 -37.91 52.76 82.00
C ASP A 614 -37.13 53.77 81.16
N GLY A 615 -36.99 54.99 81.66
CA GLY A 615 -36.35 56.10 80.98
C GLY A 615 -35.27 56.68 81.88
N GLY A 616 -34.00 56.61 81.44
CA GLY A 616 -32.87 57.00 82.28
C GLY A 616 -32.85 58.48 82.71
N MET A 617 -33.42 59.38 81.91
CA MET A 617 -33.52 60.81 82.22
C MET A 617 -34.95 61.23 82.55
N SER A 618 -35.91 60.84 81.71
CA SER A 618 -37.32 61.14 81.89
C SER A 618 -38.19 60.17 81.11
N ILE A 619 -39.44 60.05 81.54
CA ILE A 619 -40.54 59.49 80.76
C ILE A 619 -41.58 60.61 80.65
N THR A 620 -42.06 60.89 79.44
CA THR A 620 -43.07 61.93 79.20
C THR A 620 -44.24 61.35 78.42
N ASN A 621 -45.42 61.38 79.04
CA ASN A 621 -46.68 61.02 78.42
C ASN A 621 -47.55 62.27 78.33
N THR A 622 -47.96 62.65 77.13
CA THR A 622 -48.76 63.86 76.90
C THR A 622 -50.00 63.51 76.10
N ALA A 623 -51.17 63.96 76.56
CA ALA A 623 -52.44 63.83 75.86
C ALA A 623 -53.17 65.18 75.85
N GLN A 624 -53.69 65.61 74.71
CA GLN A 624 -54.44 66.87 74.58
C GLN A 624 -55.88 66.76 75.10
N GLY A 625 -56.49 65.58 74.98
CA GLY A 625 -57.86 65.32 75.43
C GLY A 625 -57.93 64.79 76.87
N LYS A 626 -57.53 63.53 77.06
CA LYS A 626 -57.54 62.85 78.37
C LYS A 626 -56.29 61.97 78.50
N ALA A 627 -55.56 62.11 79.60
CA ALA A 627 -54.61 61.11 80.07
C ALA A 627 -55.24 60.35 81.24
N ALA A 628 -55.38 59.03 81.13
CA ALA A 628 -55.99 58.18 82.15
C ALA A 628 -55.00 57.14 82.65
N LEU A 629 -54.81 57.07 83.97
CA LEU A 629 -54.13 55.97 84.66
C LEU A 629 -55.18 55.25 85.49
N GLU A 630 -55.52 54.03 85.11
CA GLU A 630 -56.57 53.22 85.74
C GLU A 630 -55.97 51.87 86.14
N SER A 631 -56.17 51.46 87.40
CA SER A 631 -55.74 50.16 87.94
C SER A 631 -56.85 49.60 88.81
N SER A 632 -57.12 48.29 88.70
CA SER A 632 -58.02 47.58 89.62
C SER A 632 -57.33 47.22 90.95
N GLY A 633 -56.01 47.37 91.01
CA GLY A 633 -55.19 47.18 92.21
C GLY A 633 -54.59 48.50 92.69
N MET A 634 -53.33 48.45 93.13
CA MET A 634 -52.60 49.63 93.60
C MET A 634 -51.98 50.40 92.42
N VAL A 635 -52.04 51.73 92.48
CA VAL A 635 -51.19 52.62 91.68
C VAL A 635 -50.16 53.21 92.64
N THR A 636 -48.87 53.04 92.33
CA THR A 636 -47.77 53.59 93.14
C THR A 636 -46.99 54.59 92.32
N VAL A 637 -46.91 55.83 92.81
CA VAL A 637 -46.11 56.90 92.21
C VAL A 637 -45.01 57.27 93.21
N ASN A 638 -43.77 56.92 92.89
CA ASN A 638 -42.62 57.18 93.74
C ASN A 638 -41.72 58.24 93.07
N GLY A 639 -41.39 59.30 93.79
CA GLY A 639 -40.47 60.34 93.33
C GLY A 639 -40.16 61.35 94.43
N ALA A 640 -39.03 62.06 94.32
CA ALA A 640 -38.65 63.12 95.26
C ALA A 640 -39.64 64.30 95.26
N MET A 641 -40.37 64.50 94.14
CA MET A 641 -41.38 65.53 93.99
C MET A 641 -42.47 65.04 93.02
N VAL A 642 -43.72 65.04 93.46
CA VAL A 642 -44.90 64.76 92.64
C VAL A 642 -45.75 66.01 92.62
N LYS A 643 -45.94 66.59 91.43
CA LYS A 643 -46.77 67.79 91.24
C LYS A 643 -48.05 67.40 90.53
N ILE A 644 -49.17 67.48 91.25
CA ILE A 644 -50.52 67.34 90.71
C ILE A 644 -51.12 68.73 90.75
N ASN A 645 -51.44 69.29 89.59
CA ASN A 645 -52.04 70.62 89.45
C ASN A 645 -53.50 70.50 89.04
#